data_AF-A0A497C5Y0-F1
#
_entry.id   AF-A0A497C5Y0-F1
#
_cell.length_a   1.000
_cell.length_b   1.000
_cell.length_c   1.000
_cell.angle_alpha   90.00
_cell.angle_beta   90.00
_cell.angle_gamma   90.00
#
_symmetry.space_group_name_H-M   'P 1'
#
loop_
_entity.id
_entity.type
_entity.pdbx_description
1 polymer ?
#
loop_
_entity_poly.entity_id
_entity_poly.type
_entity_poly.pdbx_seq_one_letter_code
_entity_poly.pdbx_strand_id
1 'polypeptide(L)'
;MNKSISPFARILIVIIGFGLIAGFMFVMVEFEKRIAAEIELKQLEIKSLNLDFQKQSKVIITEVMSSNSMTILDGFGSSSDWIEFYNPGDEAINLKDAGLSTNMDDPMMWVFPDFEIGSGEYKIVFASGLDEVDDSGNLHLNFKLNAEFGETLYFTSALGTLMSTVELPPLDSDISYGVDEAGAWLFFNHPTPNEKNGLDGQGTPDFKVYTDSPLMITEYMINNRSVLYDEDGDFVDWVEFYNDSDEPFSLAQLYFSDDKTDLRKWSFPNIVIGPNSYLVIFASGKDRVTENVHTNFRLSQFETLVISTPYSEILVELPVDPLVEDISRGVKGDEWVYFSEPTPGKENSKKFSTTMEITAERNPESGIIINEFMSNNRYGILDAYGKSSDWIEIYNPTDTDVSLKGFALSDDAAAPLKWLFPESAVLPAGEYLVVFASGNDEVINGEYHTNFSLSTNDDLILLSEPNGAVADSMVVERLPGNASKGRTTDGEIVYFSVPTPGRINDTHPINHLDSEVDIILEDLYINEVAASKINLNREGYQGLIEYIELFNDGSENINLSGYSISVGPDSEFFFDNITIEAGKYLLLLAKGGIPAAGESIVIEDIRINGAGETLILKDNTGKIIDCLETGYILGDYSFGRSGDNKYKEIFFDTKTPGKKNSDREFISTCAKPTFSAKGGMVSEKSIVVELNAEPGTIIKYTTNGNEPTSTSTTYTKPITINENTVIRAIAISDSKLPSAIASRTYIFDKTHDIPIMCISSGNYGLFSYDHGIYAAGKGHTDSEFPFYTANYWWDAERPVSIEYYETDGKLALDFNAGIQIYGGFSRALAQKSFIIHMRDEYGLDELYYPFFEGSDVNIYKDFILRNGGQDTRTKMKDYYISKCAIEEGNQDATSGQPVAVYINGEYWGLYNLREKINADYLSYHYNLDTDNINIIAANGVALHGNNEDWLQLKEFCMSNDFTIQENYEKLTNWIDIENFTDYIIFQTFFSNTDSGNIKFWRDESKTMKWRVLFYDVDLSLRDNSSHLEMINRMFGLSGVYIGFSPHIQKALIQNPQYLEYFLQRYAYYLTEVFTDEYLESGIDKIADTMKNEMVYQTQRWKVYGSYDQWLESVEIFKNNALGRGEIVAGELQNFLNADDDKMKELIPWYQPGQ
;
A
#
# COMPACT_ATOMS: atom_id res chain seq x y z
N MET A 1 -84.59 -50.52 -19.22
CA MET A 1 -85.73 -51.36 -19.65
C MET A 1 -85.31 -52.83 -19.60
N ASN A 2 -86.14 -53.64 -18.95
CA ASN A 2 -86.11 -55.10 -18.93
C ASN A 2 -86.62 -55.69 -20.26
N LYS A 3 -86.12 -56.88 -20.66
CA LYS A 3 -86.89 -58.07 -21.13
C LYS A 3 -85.89 -59.14 -21.65
N SER A 4 -85.67 -60.24 -20.94
CA SER A 4 -86.45 -61.50 -20.80
C SER A 4 -86.18 -62.54 -21.90
N ILE A 5 -85.60 -63.70 -21.55
CA ILE A 5 -85.38 -64.88 -22.43
C ILE A 5 -86.07 -66.15 -21.86
N SER A 6 -86.47 -67.06 -22.76
CA SER A 6 -87.57 -68.02 -22.73
C SER A 6 -87.17 -69.50 -22.40
N PRO A 7 -88.14 -70.43 -22.27
CA PRO A 7 -87.93 -71.79 -21.73
C PRO A 7 -86.98 -72.73 -22.48
N PHE A 8 -86.73 -72.52 -23.79
CA PHE A 8 -85.74 -73.34 -24.52
C PHE A 8 -84.32 -73.12 -23.98
N ALA A 9 -84.07 -71.95 -23.39
CA ALA A 9 -82.86 -71.67 -22.66
C ALA A 9 -82.70 -72.62 -21.46
N ARG A 10 -83.78 -73.12 -20.82
CA ARG A 10 -83.68 -73.91 -19.57
C ARG A 10 -83.08 -75.30 -19.73
N ILE A 11 -83.22 -75.94 -20.90
CA ILE A 11 -82.64 -77.28 -21.14
C ILE A 11 -81.19 -77.14 -21.63
N LEU A 12 -80.91 -76.12 -22.43
CA LEU A 12 -79.55 -75.72 -22.75
C LEU A 12 -78.80 -75.36 -21.45
N ILE A 13 -79.46 -74.71 -20.48
CA ILE A 13 -78.91 -74.37 -19.16
C ILE A 13 -78.48 -75.60 -18.33
N VAL A 14 -79.05 -76.80 -18.52
CA VAL A 14 -78.66 -77.99 -17.73
C VAL A 14 -77.51 -78.79 -18.37
N ILE A 15 -77.43 -78.83 -19.71
CA ILE A 15 -76.31 -79.48 -20.42
C ILE A 15 -75.10 -78.54 -20.50
N ILE A 16 -75.32 -77.26 -20.79
CA ILE A 16 -74.36 -76.20 -20.48
C ILE A 16 -74.12 -76.21 -18.97
N GLY A 17 -75.09 -76.54 -18.12
CA GLY A 17 -74.90 -76.66 -16.67
C GLY A 17 -73.89 -77.74 -16.24
N PHE A 18 -73.91 -78.94 -16.83
CA PHE A 18 -72.92 -79.99 -16.51
C PHE A 18 -71.59 -79.82 -17.24
N GLY A 19 -71.60 -79.28 -18.47
CA GLY A 19 -70.38 -78.90 -19.20
C GLY A 19 -69.72 -77.63 -18.65
N LEU A 20 -70.51 -76.70 -18.09
CA LEU A 20 -70.05 -75.62 -17.23
C LEU A 20 -69.64 -76.20 -15.91
N ILE A 21 -70.33 -77.10 -15.22
CA ILE A 21 -69.80 -77.60 -13.93
C ILE A 21 -68.48 -78.37 -14.12
N ALA A 22 -68.30 -79.14 -15.19
CA ALA A 22 -67.03 -79.80 -15.51
C ALA A 22 -65.98 -78.82 -16.06
N GLY A 23 -66.38 -77.86 -16.90
CA GLY A 23 -65.50 -76.82 -17.46
C GLY A 23 -65.20 -75.68 -16.48
N PHE A 24 -66.04 -75.45 -15.48
CA PHE A 24 -65.93 -74.52 -14.36
C PHE A 24 -65.30 -75.24 -13.18
N MET A 25 -65.38 -76.57 -13.05
CA MET A 25 -64.44 -77.33 -12.21
C MET A 25 -63.05 -77.38 -12.85
N PHE A 26 -62.93 -77.51 -14.18
CA PHE A 26 -61.63 -77.49 -14.85
C PHE A 26 -61.05 -76.07 -14.87
N VAL A 27 -61.87 -75.03 -15.12
CA VAL A 27 -61.45 -73.63 -15.03
C VAL A 27 -61.29 -73.20 -13.58
N MET A 28 -62.09 -73.64 -12.60
CA MET A 28 -61.82 -73.36 -11.18
C MET A 28 -60.61 -74.16 -10.70
N VAL A 29 -60.31 -75.36 -11.20
CA VAL A 29 -59.06 -76.06 -10.87
C VAL A 29 -57.87 -75.38 -11.55
N GLU A 30 -58.00 -74.87 -12.76
CA GLU A 30 -56.90 -74.16 -13.44
C GLU A 30 -56.77 -72.70 -12.98
N PHE A 31 -57.84 -72.10 -12.46
CA PHE A 31 -57.89 -70.77 -11.84
C PHE A 31 -57.49 -70.85 -10.37
N GLU A 32 -57.84 -71.91 -9.63
CA GLU A 32 -57.26 -72.24 -8.33
C GLU A 32 -55.81 -72.63 -8.48
N LYS A 33 -55.38 -73.34 -9.53
CA LYS A 33 -53.95 -73.57 -9.80
C LYS A 33 -53.22 -72.30 -10.24
N ARG A 34 -53.86 -71.39 -10.98
CA ARG A 34 -53.24 -70.11 -11.36
C ARG A 34 -53.18 -69.14 -10.18
N ILE A 35 -54.24 -69.04 -9.39
CA ILE A 35 -54.25 -68.27 -8.13
C ILE A 35 -53.36 -68.93 -7.10
N ALA A 36 -53.32 -70.26 -6.98
CA ALA A 36 -52.37 -70.96 -6.12
C ALA A 36 -50.96 -70.79 -6.64
N ALA A 37 -50.70 -70.83 -7.95
CA ALA A 37 -49.37 -70.58 -8.51
C ALA A 37 -48.95 -69.11 -8.37
N GLU A 38 -49.87 -68.14 -8.47
CA GLU A 38 -49.60 -66.71 -8.22
C GLU A 38 -49.45 -66.40 -6.74
N ILE A 39 -50.25 -67.03 -5.86
CA ILE A 39 -50.09 -66.94 -4.41
C ILE A 39 -48.82 -67.65 -3.98
N GLU A 40 -48.48 -68.79 -4.58
CA GLU A 40 -47.25 -69.54 -4.31
C GLU A 40 -46.05 -68.81 -4.89
N LEU A 41 -46.15 -68.15 -6.06
CA LEU A 41 -45.14 -67.23 -6.60
C LEU A 41 -44.98 -66.01 -5.70
N LYS A 42 -46.06 -65.36 -5.27
CA LYS A 42 -45.99 -64.21 -4.35
C LYS A 42 -45.55 -64.63 -2.95
N GLN A 43 -45.88 -65.82 -2.49
CA GLN A 43 -45.36 -66.37 -1.24
C GLN A 43 -43.90 -66.77 -1.39
N LEU A 44 -43.46 -67.26 -2.55
CA LEU A 44 -42.07 -67.53 -2.87
C LEU A 44 -41.27 -66.24 -3.01
N GLU A 45 -41.84 -65.18 -3.59
CA GLU A 45 -41.27 -63.85 -3.74
C GLU A 45 -41.21 -63.13 -2.39
N ILE A 46 -42.28 -63.15 -1.58
CA ILE A 46 -42.25 -62.66 -0.19
C ILE A 46 -41.30 -63.50 0.67
N LYS A 47 -41.19 -64.81 0.42
CA LYS A 47 -40.24 -65.67 1.12
C LYS A 47 -38.81 -65.47 0.64
N SER A 48 -38.58 -65.14 -0.63
CA SER A 48 -37.25 -64.78 -1.14
C SER A 48 -36.87 -63.40 -0.64
N LEU A 49 -37.74 -62.39 -0.73
CA LEU A 49 -37.53 -61.07 -0.16
C LEU A 49 -37.34 -61.11 1.36
N ASN A 50 -38.07 -61.97 2.09
CA ASN A 50 -37.81 -62.17 3.52
C ASN A 50 -36.50 -62.94 3.77
N LEU A 51 -36.09 -63.84 2.87
CA LEU A 51 -34.82 -64.55 2.97
C LEU A 51 -33.65 -63.62 2.66
N ASP A 52 -33.78 -62.78 1.65
CA ASP A 52 -32.83 -61.74 1.25
C ASP A 52 -32.78 -60.66 2.32
N PHE A 53 -33.91 -60.23 2.87
CA PHE A 53 -33.96 -59.40 4.08
C PHE A 53 -33.20 -60.05 5.23
N GLN A 54 -33.45 -61.33 5.53
CA GLN A 54 -32.74 -62.06 6.60
C GLN A 54 -31.23 -62.24 6.32
N LYS A 55 -30.83 -62.22 5.04
CA LYS A 55 -29.41 -62.26 4.63
C LYS A 55 -28.80 -60.86 4.74
N GLN A 56 -29.39 -59.85 4.09
CA GLN A 56 -28.97 -58.45 4.13
C GLN A 56 -28.91 -57.92 5.56
N SER A 57 -29.83 -58.32 6.45
CA SER A 57 -29.82 -57.93 7.86
C SER A 57 -28.63 -58.47 8.66
N LYS A 58 -27.83 -59.38 8.08
CA LYS A 58 -26.58 -59.85 8.69
C LYS A 58 -25.39 -58.98 8.29
N VAL A 59 -25.48 -58.24 7.20
CA VAL A 59 -24.43 -57.33 6.76
C VAL A 59 -24.44 -56.10 7.66
N ILE A 60 -23.26 -55.73 8.14
CA ILE A 60 -23.08 -54.60 9.04
C ILE A 60 -22.10 -53.60 8.43
N ILE A 61 -22.28 -52.33 8.77
CA ILE A 61 -21.27 -51.31 8.51
C ILE A 61 -20.23 -51.43 9.61
N THR A 62 -18.95 -51.54 9.24
CA THR A 62 -17.85 -51.78 10.17
C THR A 62 -16.95 -50.58 10.35
N GLU A 63 -16.80 -49.76 9.31
CA GLU A 63 -15.89 -48.62 9.34
C GLU A 63 -16.38 -47.56 8.34
N VAL A 64 -16.28 -46.29 8.73
CA VAL A 64 -16.69 -45.15 7.90
C VAL A 64 -15.66 -44.04 8.00
N MET A 65 -15.34 -43.45 6.85
CA MET A 65 -14.48 -42.28 6.73
C MET A 65 -15.18 -41.18 5.97
N SER A 66 -15.54 -40.11 6.67
CA SER A 66 -16.26 -38.97 6.09
C SER A 66 -15.35 -37.84 5.59
N SER A 67 -14.04 -37.95 5.82
CA SER A 67 -13.02 -37.07 5.22
C SER A 67 -11.76 -37.87 4.96
N ASN A 68 -11.50 -38.18 3.69
CA ASN A 68 -10.33 -38.95 3.26
C ASN A 68 -9.36 -38.04 2.51
N SER A 69 -8.09 -38.02 2.92
CA SER A 69 -7.04 -37.26 2.24
C SER A 69 -5.92 -38.17 1.74
N MET A 70 -5.60 -39.26 2.45
CA MET A 70 -4.42 -40.09 2.14
C MET A 70 -4.62 -41.61 2.31
N THR A 71 -5.73 -42.08 2.89
CA THR A 71 -5.85 -43.52 3.28
C THR A 71 -6.00 -44.46 2.08
N ILE A 72 -7.00 -44.23 1.23
CA ILE A 72 -7.18 -44.92 -0.05
C ILE A 72 -7.62 -43.94 -1.12
N LEU A 73 -7.18 -44.18 -2.36
CA LEU A 73 -7.72 -43.49 -3.52
C LEU A 73 -8.79 -44.37 -4.17
N ASP A 74 -9.83 -43.73 -4.69
CA ASP A 74 -10.79 -44.41 -5.56
C ASP A 74 -10.17 -44.75 -6.93
N GLY A 75 -10.91 -45.49 -7.76
CA GLY A 75 -10.46 -45.88 -9.09
C GLY A 75 -10.30 -44.72 -10.08
N PHE A 76 -10.71 -43.50 -9.71
CA PHE A 76 -10.41 -42.27 -10.45
C PHE A 76 -9.14 -41.56 -9.93
N GLY A 77 -8.52 -42.08 -8.88
CA GLY A 77 -7.33 -41.50 -8.24
C GLY A 77 -7.64 -40.37 -7.27
N SER A 78 -8.90 -40.24 -6.81
CA SER A 78 -9.32 -39.20 -5.86
C SER A 78 -9.48 -39.77 -4.44
N SER A 79 -9.19 -38.97 -3.41
CA SER A 79 -9.36 -39.35 -2.00
C SER A 79 -10.83 -39.19 -1.57
N SER A 80 -11.71 -40.03 -2.11
CA SER A 80 -13.14 -40.00 -1.79
C SER A 80 -13.44 -40.57 -0.40
N ASP A 81 -14.44 -40.02 0.28
CA ASP A 81 -15.05 -40.58 1.49
C ASP A 81 -15.51 -42.02 1.24
N TRP A 82 -15.54 -42.86 2.27
CA TRP A 82 -15.88 -44.27 2.08
C TRP A 82 -16.57 -44.92 3.27
N ILE A 83 -17.37 -45.95 2.96
CA ILE A 83 -18.15 -46.74 3.91
C ILE A 83 -17.84 -48.22 3.67
N GLU A 84 -17.48 -48.94 4.72
CA GLU A 84 -17.18 -50.36 4.67
C GLU A 84 -18.32 -51.23 5.20
N PHE A 85 -18.63 -52.29 4.44
CA PHE A 85 -19.59 -53.32 4.78
C PHE A 85 -18.89 -54.65 5.01
N TYR A 86 -19.32 -55.36 6.06
CA TYR A 86 -18.84 -56.69 6.39
C TYR A 86 -19.96 -57.71 6.40
N ASN A 87 -19.71 -58.87 5.79
CA ASN A 87 -20.60 -60.03 5.85
C ASN A 87 -20.07 -61.09 6.84
N PRO A 88 -20.54 -61.13 8.11
CA PRO A 88 -20.16 -62.16 9.07
C PRO A 88 -20.79 -63.54 8.79
N GLY A 89 -21.66 -63.64 7.78
CA GLY A 89 -22.33 -64.88 7.40
C GLY A 89 -21.39 -65.90 6.76
N ASP A 90 -21.84 -67.14 6.70
CA ASP A 90 -21.16 -68.29 6.09
C ASP A 90 -21.45 -68.47 4.58
N GLU A 91 -22.24 -67.56 3.99
CA GLU A 91 -22.57 -67.53 2.57
C GLU A 91 -22.35 -66.12 2.01
N ALA A 92 -22.07 -66.00 0.71
CA ALA A 92 -22.05 -64.71 0.01
C ALA A 92 -23.45 -64.08 -0.02
N ILE A 93 -23.51 -62.75 0.14
CA ILE A 93 -24.76 -61.98 0.21
C ILE A 93 -24.68 -60.84 -0.80
N ASN A 94 -25.73 -60.68 -1.60
CA ASN A 94 -25.84 -59.56 -2.53
C ASN A 94 -26.78 -58.50 -1.95
N LEU A 95 -26.30 -57.26 -1.90
CA LEU A 95 -27.03 -56.12 -1.37
C LEU A 95 -27.96 -55.46 -2.40
N LYS A 96 -28.12 -56.04 -3.59
CA LYS A 96 -29.03 -55.53 -4.63
C LYS A 96 -30.37 -55.09 -4.05
N ASP A 97 -30.79 -53.89 -4.47
CA ASP A 97 -32.02 -53.21 -4.10
C ASP A 97 -32.08 -52.68 -2.65
N ALA A 98 -31.08 -52.94 -1.79
CA ALA A 98 -30.96 -52.33 -0.46
C ALA A 98 -30.69 -50.81 -0.55
N GLY A 99 -31.06 -50.04 0.47
CA GLY A 99 -30.92 -48.58 0.48
C GLY A 99 -29.84 -48.07 1.42
N LEU A 100 -29.13 -47.01 1.00
CA LEU A 100 -28.33 -46.13 1.85
C LEU A 100 -28.87 -44.71 1.80
N SER A 101 -28.93 -44.07 2.96
CA SER A 101 -29.47 -42.72 3.08
C SER A 101 -28.90 -42.00 4.30
N THR A 102 -28.82 -40.68 4.22
CA THR A 102 -28.57 -39.79 5.37
C THR A 102 -29.84 -39.10 5.86
N ASN A 103 -30.99 -39.41 5.23
CA ASN A 103 -32.31 -38.86 5.57
C ASN A 103 -33.37 -39.96 5.66
N MET A 104 -33.87 -40.26 6.86
CA MET A 104 -34.88 -41.30 7.07
C MET A 104 -36.26 -41.00 6.44
N ASP A 105 -36.56 -39.74 6.10
CA ASP A 105 -37.75 -39.41 5.32
C ASP A 105 -37.65 -39.92 3.86
N ASP A 106 -36.42 -40.21 3.41
CA ASP A 106 -36.11 -40.88 2.14
C ASP A 106 -35.10 -42.02 2.36
N PRO A 107 -35.53 -43.18 2.90
CA PRO A 107 -34.65 -44.25 3.35
C PRO A 107 -33.94 -45.02 2.23
N MET A 108 -34.24 -44.67 0.97
CA MET A 108 -33.69 -45.28 -0.25
C MET A 108 -33.04 -44.22 -1.15
N MET A 109 -32.49 -43.15 -0.57
CA MET A 109 -31.78 -42.06 -1.29
C MET A 109 -30.79 -42.57 -2.33
N TRP A 110 -30.08 -43.64 -2.00
CA TRP A 110 -29.28 -44.41 -2.95
C TRP A 110 -29.60 -45.90 -2.79
N VAL A 111 -29.74 -46.60 -3.92
CA VAL A 111 -30.12 -48.02 -3.94
C VAL A 111 -29.00 -48.83 -4.54
N PHE A 112 -28.56 -49.86 -3.82
CA PHE A 112 -27.49 -50.74 -4.23
C PHE A 112 -27.82 -51.42 -5.57
N PRO A 113 -26.92 -51.33 -6.57
CA PRO A 113 -26.95 -52.22 -7.73
C PRO A 113 -26.50 -53.63 -7.32
N ASP A 114 -26.19 -54.49 -8.29
CA ASP A 114 -25.62 -55.81 -7.97
C ASP A 114 -24.29 -55.66 -7.23
N PHE A 115 -24.30 -55.94 -5.92
CA PHE A 115 -23.15 -55.78 -5.03
C PHE A 115 -23.04 -56.98 -4.10
N GLU A 116 -22.28 -57.98 -4.55
CA GLU A 116 -22.03 -59.19 -3.78
C GLU A 116 -20.85 -59.02 -2.82
N ILE A 117 -21.07 -59.47 -1.58
CA ILE A 117 -20.08 -59.54 -0.50
C ILE A 117 -19.97 -61.00 -0.07
N GLY A 118 -18.80 -61.60 -0.28
CA GLY A 118 -18.47 -62.97 0.10
C GLY A 118 -18.58 -63.23 1.61
N SER A 119 -18.58 -64.50 1.98
CA SER A 119 -18.56 -64.89 3.40
C SER A 119 -17.28 -64.43 4.06
N GLY A 120 -17.39 -63.65 5.14
CA GLY A 120 -16.25 -63.08 5.85
C GLY A 120 -15.51 -61.99 5.06
N GLU A 121 -16.08 -61.47 3.98
CA GLU A 121 -15.50 -60.40 3.17
C GLU A 121 -15.91 -59.02 3.71
N TYR A 122 -14.95 -58.10 3.68
CA TYR A 122 -15.12 -56.67 3.91
C TYR A 122 -15.06 -55.97 2.56
N LYS A 123 -15.94 -54.99 2.33
CA LYS A 123 -16.05 -54.33 1.03
C LYS A 123 -16.50 -52.89 1.15
N ILE A 124 -15.89 -52.03 0.34
CA ILE A 124 -16.09 -50.59 0.40
C ILE A 124 -17.03 -50.07 -0.69
N VAL A 125 -17.75 -48.99 -0.34
CA VAL A 125 -18.45 -48.09 -1.26
C VAL A 125 -17.99 -46.66 -1.00
N PHE A 126 -17.64 -45.92 -2.05
CA PHE A 126 -17.19 -44.53 -1.95
C PHE A 126 -18.37 -43.56 -1.91
N ALA A 127 -18.37 -42.60 -1.00
CA ALA A 127 -19.36 -41.53 -0.90
C ALA A 127 -18.88 -40.26 -1.64
N SER A 128 -18.67 -40.35 -2.94
CA SER A 128 -18.08 -39.24 -3.72
C SER A 128 -19.09 -38.23 -4.27
N GLY A 129 -20.40 -38.54 -4.26
CA GLY A 129 -21.44 -37.70 -4.86
C GLY A 129 -21.60 -37.86 -6.38
N LEU A 130 -20.97 -38.87 -7.01
CA LEU A 130 -20.92 -39.03 -8.46
C LEU A 130 -21.96 -40.02 -9.02
N ASP A 131 -22.49 -40.93 -8.21
CA ASP A 131 -23.46 -41.98 -8.61
C ASP A 131 -23.00 -42.87 -9.80
N GLU A 132 -21.77 -43.38 -9.73
CA GLU A 132 -21.18 -44.17 -10.80
C GLU A 132 -20.35 -45.36 -10.31
N VAL A 133 -19.81 -46.13 -11.25
CA VAL A 133 -18.87 -47.23 -10.97
C VAL A 133 -17.54 -46.86 -11.59
N ASP A 134 -16.49 -46.83 -10.78
CA ASP A 134 -15.15 -46.44 -11.25
C ASP A 134 -14.50 -47.51 -12.14
N ASP A 135 -13.35 -47.15 -12.72
CA ASP A 135 -12.57 -48.02 -13.62
C ASP A 135 -12.08 -49.31 -12.92
N SER A 136 -12.05 -49.32 -11.57
CA SER A 136 -11.68 -50.47 -10.74
C SER A 136 -12.90 -51.31 -10.32
N GLY A 137 -14.11 -50.88 -10.67
CA GLY A 137 -15.37 -51.55 -10.35
C GLY A 137 -15.95 -51.19 -8.98
N ASN A 138 -15.44 -50.16 -8.30
CA ASN A 138 -15.99 -49.70 -7.02
C ASN A 138 -17.22 -48.82 -7.23
N LEU A 139 -18.17 -48.91 -6.31
CA LEU A 139 -19.41 -48.13 -6.36
C LEU A 139 -19.22 -46.76 -5.71
N HIS A 140 -19.80 -45.74 -6.33
CA HIS A 140 -19.84 -44.37 -5.83
C HIS A 140 -21.28 -43.93 -5.55
N LEU A 141 -21.53 -43.38 -4.36
CA LEU A 141 -22.84 -42.86 -3.97
C LEU A 141 -23.15 -41.54 -4.69
N ASN A 142 -24.43 -41.20 -4.77
CA ASN A 142 -24.93 -39.92 -5.30
C ASN A 142 -24.87 -38.77 -4.28
N PHE A 143 -24.35 -39.01 -3.08
CA PHE A 143 -24.10 -37.98 -2.06
C PHE A 143 -22.72 -38.18 -1.40
N LYS A 144 -22.25 -37.12 -0.73
CA LYS A 144 -21.04 -37.11 0.11
C LYS A 144 -21.40 -37.13 1.58
N LEU A 145 -20.42 -37.45 2.43
CA LEU A 145 -20.59 -37.41 3.87
C LEU A 145 -20.18 -36.05 4.47
N ASN A 146 -20.71 -35.70 5.63
CA ASN A 146 -20.47 -34.44 6.33
C ASN A 146 -19.54 -34.65 7.55
N ALA A 147 -18.23 -34.47 7.33
CA ALA A 147 -17.22 -34.60 8.37
C ALA A 147 -17.20 -33.46 9.40
N GLU A 148 -17.66 -32.26 9.04
CA GLU A 148 -17.53 -31.07 9.91
C GLU A 148 -18.58 -31.07 11.03
N PHE A 149 -19.81 -31.47 10.72
CA PHE A 149 -20.93 -31.46 11.68
C PHE A 149 -21.38 -32.84 12.13
N GLY A 150 -20.84 -33.90 11.52
CA GLY A 150 -21.33 -35.27 11.65
C GLY A 150 -22.71 -35.44 11.00
N GLU A 151 -23.15 -36.68 10.85
CA GLU A 151 -24.49 -37.00 10.35
C GLU A 151 -24.90 -38.44 10.69
N THR A 152 -26.13 -38.82 10.38
CA THR A 152 -26.60 -40.19 10.63
C THR A 152 -26.74 -40.95 9.31
N LEU A 153 -26.04 -42.07 9.19
CA LEU A 153 -26.14 -42.98 8.05
C LEU A 153 -27.13 -44.11 8.36
N TYR A 154 -28.06 -44.33 7.42
CA TYR A 154 -29.09 -45.34 7.50
C TYR A 154 -28.91 -46.38 6.40
N PHE A 155 -28.83 -47.65 6.79
CA PHE A 155 -28.79 -48.79 5.88
C PHE A 155 -30.09 -49.58 5.97
N THR A 156 -30.79 -49.73 4.86
CA THR A 156 -32.12 -50.35 4.79
C THR A 156 -32.15 -51.50 3.80
N SER A 157 -33.02 -52.48 4.03
CA SER A 157 -33.21 -53.61 3.13
C SER A 157 -33.89 -53.22 1.83
N ALA A 158 -33.95 -54.15 0.86
CA ALA A 158 -34.75 -53.99 -0.36
C ALA A 158 -36.24 -53.71 -0.13
N LEU A 159 -36.76 -53.96 1.08
CA LEU A 159 -38.13 -53.63 1.48
C LEU A 159 -38.26 -52.24 2.13
N GLY A 160 -37.19 -51.44 2.16
CA GLY A 160 -37.10 -50.14 2.84
C GLY A 160 -37.14 -50.25 4.37
N THR A 161 -36.97 -51.46 4.92
CA THR A 161 -36.92 -51.67 6.38
C THR A 161 -35.51 -51.38 6.89
N LEU A 162 -35.39 -50.51 7.89
CA LEU A 162 -34.12 -50.16 8.53
C LEU A 162 -33.40 -51.39 9.09
N MET A 163 -32.15 -51.59 8.70
CA MET A 163 -31.30 -52.69 9.15
C MET A 163 -30.23 -52.20 10.12
N SER A 164 -29.55 -51.10 9.81
CA SER A 164 -28.56 -50.48 10.69
C SER A 164 -28.61 -48.97 10.62
N THR A 165 -28.22 -48.33 11.71
CA THR A 165 -28.02 -46.88 11.83
C THR A 165 -26.64 -46.65 12.42
N VAL A 166 -25.88 -45.74 11.82
CA VAL A 166 -24.59 -45.27 12.35
C VAL A 166 -24.69 -43.76 12.56
N GLU A 167 -24.57 -43.31 13.79
CA GLU A 167 -24.45 -41.88 14.12
C GLU A 167 -22.98 -41.50 14.00
N LEU A 168 -22.61 -40.83 12.90
CA LEU A 168 -21.25 -40.39 12.64
C LEU A 168 -20.98 -39.10 13.42
N PRO A 169 -19.94 -39.07 14.29
CA PRO A 169 -19.47 -37.84 14.86
C PRO A 169 -18.76 -37.00 13.78
N PRO A 170 -18.48 -35.71 14.04
CA PRO A 170 -17.46 -35.00 13.27
C PRO A 170 -16.14 -35.78 13.27
N LEU A 171 -15.51 -35.91 12.10
CA LEU A 171 -14.25 -36.64 11.92
C LEU A 171 -13.22 -35.74 11.24
N ASP A 172 -12.02 -35.69 11.82
CA ASP A 172 -10.86 -35.11 11.14
C ASP A 172 -10.42 -36.00 9.97
N SER A 173 -9.67 -35.44 9.03
CA SER A 173 -9.21 -36.17 7.85
C SER A 173 -8.38 -37.41 8.22
N ASP A 174 -8.60 -38.50 7.49
CA ASP A 174 -7.93 -39.80 7.63
C ASP A 174 -8.13 -40.52 8.98
N ILE A 175 -9.07 -40.03 9.81
CA ILE A 175 -9.58 -40.77 10.97
C ILE A 175 -10.89 -41.45 10.58
N SER A 176 -10.92 -42.77 10.69
CA SER A 176 -12.15 -43.53 10.52
C SER A 176 -12.87 -43.71 11.84
N TYR A 177 -14.19 -43.83 11.76
CA TYR A 177 -15.02 -44.28 12.86
C TYR A 177 -15.43 -45.72 12.57
N GLY A 178 -15.07 -46.64 13.47
CA GLY A 178 -15.22 -48.06 13.23
C GLY A 178 -15.67 -48.82 14.47
N VAL A 179 -16.12 -50.06 14.29
CA VAL A 179 -16.56 -50.94 15.37
C VAL A 179 -15.41 -51.83 15.88
N ASP A 180 -15.27 -51.94 17.20
CA ASP A 180 -14.31 -52.85 17.83
C ASP A 180 -14.86 -54.28 17.99
N GLU A 181 -14.05 -55.21 18.53
CA GLU A 181 -14.49 -56.60 18.78
C GLU A 181 -15.67 -56.73 19.75
N ALA A 182 -15.88 -55.74 20.61
CA ALA A 182 -16.98 -55.70 21.57
C ALA A 182 -18.27 -55.08 21.00
N GLY A 183 -18.22 -54.56 19.76
CA GLY A 183 -19.35 -53.89 19.10
C GLY A 183 -19.46 -52.40 19.43
N ALA A 184 -18.44 -51.80 20.07
CA ALA A 184 -18.40 -50.38 20.39
C ALA A 184 -17.81 -49.58 19.22
N TRP A 185 -18.43 -48.45 18.89
CA TRP A 185 -17.89 -47.54 17.88
C TRP A 185 -16.80 -46.65 18.49
N LEU A 186 -15.61 -46.71 17.91
CA LEU A 186 -14.40 -46.04 18.32
C LEU A 186 -13.77 -45.31 17.14
N PHE A 187 -12.93 -44.33 17.43
CA PHE A 187 -12.09 -43.68 16.44
C PHE A 187 -10.89 -44.58 16.15
N PHE A 188 -10.44 -44.64 14.89
CA PHE A 188 -9.21 -45.33 14.48
C PHE A 188 -8.32 -44.37 13.67
N ASN A 189 -7.05 -44.24 14.07
CA ASN A 189 -6.03 -43.50 13.31
C ASN A 189 -5.26 -44.39 12.33
N HIS A 190 -5.52 -45.70 12.34
CA HIS A 190 -5.09 -46.62 11.30
C HIS A 190 -6.34 -47.29 10.71
N PRO A 191 -7.05 -46.60 9.80
CA PRO A 191 -8.20 -47.17 9.11
C PRO A 191 -7.83 -48.45 8.36
N THR A 192 -8.73 -49.43 8.31
CA THR A 192 -8.45 -50.76 7.76
C THR A 192 -9.36 -51.09 6.58
N PRO A 193 -9.26 -50.37 5.46
CA PRO A 193 -10.17 -50.55 4.35
C PRO A 193 -10.09 -51.96 3.73
N ASN A 194 -11.25 -52.60 3.59
CA ASN A 194 -11.45 -53.99 3.17
C ASN A 194 -10.86 -55.04 4.12
N GLU A 195 -10.60 -54.67 5.38
CA GLU A 195 -10.08 -55.57 6.40
C GLU A 195 -10.81 -55.37 7.74
N LYS A 196 -10.49 -56.20 8.72
CA LYS A 196 -11.07 -56.05 10.06
C LYS A 196 -10.34 -54.91 10.81
N ASN A 197 -11.12 -54.01 11.41
CA ASN A 197 -10.63 -52.96 12.31
C ASN A 197 -9.59 -53.43 13.33
N GLY A 198 -8.56 -52.60 13.51
CA GLY A 198 -7.43 -52.83 14.41
C GLY A 198 -7.80 -52.86 15.91
N LEU A 199 -6.80 -52.99 16.77
CA LEU A 199 -6.97 -52.95 18.24
C LEU A 199 -6.66 -51.57 18.84
N ASP A 200 -6.26 -50.64 18.00
CA ASP A 200 -5.85 -49.28 18.32
C ASP A 200 -7.02 -48.31 18.48
N GLY A 201 -8.26 -48.79 18.30
CA GLY A 201 -9.48 -48.00 18.45
C GLY A 201 -9.60 -47.31 19.81
N GLN A 202 -9.98 -46.04 19.80
CA GLN A 202 -10.08 -45.21 21.01
C GLN A 202 -11.47 -44.59 21.16
N GLY A 203 -11.91 -44.43 22.42
CA GLY A 203 -13.21 -43.79 22.72
C GLY A 203 -13.25 -42.29 22.41
N THR A 204 -12.10 -41.70 22.09
CA THR A 204 -11.88 -40.31 21.68
C THR A 204 -10.81 -40.31 20.57
N PRO A 205 -10.80 -39.35 19.63
CA PRO A 205 -9.85 -39.32 18.50
C PRO A 205 -8.39 -38.96 18.89
N ASP A 206 -7.99 -39.15 20.15
CA ASP A 206 -6.75 -38.63 20.74
C ASP A 206 -5.68 -39.73 20.92
N PHE A 207 -5.04 -40.14 19.81
CA PHE A 207 -4.11 -41.29 19.77
C PHE A 207 -2.68 -40.96 20.22
N LYS A 208 -2.06 -41.85 21.02
CA LYS A 208 -0.67 -41.71 21.53
C LYS A 208 0.34 -42.57 20.75
N VAL A 209 1.47 -41.97 20.36
CA VAL A 209 2.61 -42.54 19.60
C VAL A 209 3.62 -43.25 20.52
N TYR A 210 4.29 -44.32 20.06
CA TYR A 210 5.33 -45.10 20.78
C TYR A 210 6.65 -44.31 20.99
N THR A 211 7.18 -44.27 22.22
CA THR A 211 8.35 -43.42 22.59
C THR A 211 9.60 -44.14 23.14
N ASP A 212 9.68 -45.47 23.23
CA ASP A 212 10.70 -46.15 24.09
C ASP A 212 11.74 -47.05 23.35
N SER A 213 12.32 -46.62 22.22
CA SER A 213 13.48 -47.28 21.56
C SER A 213 14.82 -46.75 22.10
N PRO A 214 15.87 -47.58 22.37
CA PRO A 214 17.17 -47.09 22.87
C PRO A 214 18.09 -46.51 21.77
N LEU A 215 17.68 -46.59 20.50
CA LEU A 215 18.42 -46.04 19.36
C LEU A 215 18.00 -44.59 19.13
N MET A 216 18.97 -43.68 19.11
CA MET A 216 18.75 -42.25 18.88
C MET A 216 19.61 -41.72 17.74
N ILE A 217 19.13 -40.69 17.05
CA ILE A 217 19.98 -39.81 16.23
C ILE A 217 20.44 -38.68 17.13
N THR A 218 21.75 -38.40 17.16
CA THR A 218 22.34 -37.42 18.10
C THR A 218 22.95 -36.20 17.42
N GLU A 219 23.38 -36.31 16.17
CA GLU A 219 23.92 -35.19 15.38
C GLU A 219 23.79 -35.49 13.87
N TYR A 220 23.51 -34.50 13.03
CA TYR A 220 23.54 -34.63 11.56
C TYR A 220 23.98 -33.34 10.86
N MET A 221 24.48 -33.46 9.64
CA MET A 221 24.90 -32.35 8.78
C MET A 221 24.56 -32.61 7.31
N ILE A 222 23.89 -31.64 6.66
CA ILE A 222 23.42 -31.75 5.25
C ILE A 222 24.12 -30.78 4.27
N ASN A 223 25.03 -29.93 4.75
CA ASN A 223 25.81 -28.98 3.94
C ASN A 223 27.29 -28.98 4.38
N ASN A 224 27.94 -30.12 4.26
CA ASN A 224 29.33 -30.31 4.69
C ASN A 224 30.31 -29.80 3.61
N ARG A 225 31.15 -28.82 3.96
CA ARG A 225 32.15 -28.22 3.07
C ARG A 225 33.58 -28.37 3.56
N SER A 226 33.79 -28.45 4.87
CA SER A 226 35.14 -28.50 5.44
C SER A 226 35.30 -29.38 6.69
N VAL A 227 34.21 -29.93 7.26
CA VAL A 227 34.22 -30.56 8.59
C VAL A 227 34.68 -32.01 8.56
N LEU A 228 34.06 -32.86 7.75
CA LEU A 228 34.35 -34.31 7.70
C LEU A 228 34.39 -34.81 6.25
N TYR A 229 35.50 -35.40 5.80
CA TYR A 229 35.57 -36.03 4.48
C TYR A 229 35.53 -37.56 4.60
N ASP A 230 34.98 -38.21 3.58
CA ASP A 230 34.91 -39.67 3.48
C ASP A 230 36.24 -40.30 2.99
N GLU A 231 36.29 -41.62 2.82
CA GLU A 231 37.49 -42.31 2.36
C GLU A 231 37.95 -41.95 0.93
N ASP A 232 37.09 -41.32 0.14
CA ASP A 232 37.42 -40.82 -1.21
C ASP A 232 37.95 -39.37 -1.18
N GLY A 233 37.86 -38.69 -0.02
CA GLY A 233 38.25 -37.29 0.16
C GLY A 233 37.13 -36.28 -0.11
N ASP A 234 35.88 -36.74 -0.20
CA ASP A 234 34.72 -35.89 -0.47
C ASP A 234 34.08 -35.40 0.83
N PHE A 235 33.67 -34.12 0.89
CA PHE A 235 32.81 -33.61 1.96
C PHE A 235 31.35 -33.97 1.62
N VAL A 236 30.80 -34.92 2.38
CA VAL A 236 29.46 -35.49 2.16
C VAL A 236 28.62 -35.40 3.43
N ASP A 237 27.31 -35.40 3.24
CA ASP A 237 26.32 -35.32 4.32
C ASP A 237 26.44 -36.54 5.23
N TRP A 238 26.15 -36.38 6.52
CA TRP A 238 26.30 -37.46 7.50
C TRP A 238 25.29 -37.36 8.64
N VAL A 239 25.00 -38.53 9.23
CA VAL A 239 24.08 -38.70 10.36
C VAL A 239 24.75 -39.58 11.41
N GLU A 240 24.66 -39.18 12.67
CA GLU A 240 25.20 -39.89 13.83
C GLU A 240 24.10 -40.59 14.64
N PHE A 241 24.34 -41.86 14.94
CA PHE A 241 23.47 -42.73 15.74
C PHE A 241 24.14 -43.09 17.07
N TYR A 242 23.36 -43.14 18.14
CA TYR A 242 23.80 -43.50 19.48
C TYR A 242 22.89 -44.56 20.11
N ASN A 243 23.51 -45.51 20.81
CA ASN A 243 22.80 -46.52 21.62
C ASN A 243 22.87 -46.13 23.10
N ASP A 244 21.74 -45.69 23.66
CA ASP A 244 21.64 -45.23 25.06
C ASP A 244 21.45 -46.37 26.08
N SER A 245 21.53 -47.62 25.63
CA SER A 245 21.43 -48.77 26.52
C SER A 245 22.80 -49.33 26.93
N ASP A 246 22.81 -50.00 28.09
CA ASP A 246 23.96 -50.75 28.58
C ASP A 246 24.19 -52.09 27.85
N GLU A 247 23.39 -52.40 26.82
CA GLU A 247 23.50 -53.62 26.01
C GLU A 247 23.73 -53.29 24.52
N PRO A 248 24.35 -54.18 23.72
CA PRO A 248 24.54 -53.93 22.29
C PRO A 248 23.21 -53.88 21.53
N PHE A 249 23.06 -52.93 20.60
CA PHE A 249 21.87 -52.76 19.76
C PHE A 249 22.15 -53.13 18.30
N SER A 250 21.31 -53.96 17.68
CA SER A 250 21.47 -54.38 16.28
C SER A 250 20.54 -53.60 15.36
N LEU A 251 21.07 -53.06 14.26
CA LEU A 251 20.29 -52.36 13.23
C LEU A 251 19.70 -53.32 12.18
N ALA A 252 19.86 -54.63 12.34
CA ALA A 252 19.40 -55.61 11.36
C ALA A 252 17.88 -55.53 11.16
N GLN A 253 17.45 -55.52 9.89
CA GLN A 253 16.04 -55.43 9.46
C GLN A 253 15.36 -54.08 9.74
N LEU A 254 16.09 -53.06 10.17
CA LEU A 254 15.58 -51.70 10.17
C LEU A 254 15.82 -51.04 8.82
N TYR A 255 15.01 -50.03 8.53
CA TYR A 255 15.14 -49.19 7.36
C TYR A 255 15.44 -47.75 7.76
N PHE A 256 16.14 -47.03 6.89
CA PHE A 256 16.41 -45.61 7.00
C PHE A 256 15.93 -44.91 5.73
N SER A 257 15.28 -43.78 5.90
CA SER A 257 14.78 -42.95 4.80
C SER A 257 14.94 -41.48 5.15
N ASP A 258 15.09 -40.65 4.13
CA ASP A 258 14.94 -39.18 4.12
C ASP A 258 13.52 -38.75 3.65
N ASP A 259 12.69 -39.72 3.24
CA ASP A 259 11.36 -39.53 2.68
C ASP A 259 10.34 -40.27 3.53
N LYS A 260 9.51 -39.51 4.27
CA LYS A 260 8.44 -40.07 5.11
C LYS A 260 7.35 -40.81 4.31
N THR A 261 7.28 -40.59 3.01
CA THR A 261 6.37 -41.31 2.11
C THR A 261 6.94 -42.64 1.62
N ASP A 262 8.26 -42.84 1.75
CA ASP A 262 8.95 -44.10 1.52
C ASP A 262 9.74 -44.52 2.76
N LEU A 263 9.03 -45.06 3.76
CA LEU A 263 9.62 -45.45 5.05
C LEU A 263 10.67 -46.57 4.95
N ARG A 264 10.85 -47.19 3.77
CA ARG A 264 11.78 -48.32 3.56
C ARG A 264 12.81 -48.08 2.46
N LYS A 265 13.09 -46.82 2.15
CA LYS A 265 13.99 -46.37 1.08
C LYS A 265 15.37 -47.04 1.08
N TRP A 266 15.96 -47.25 2.27
CA TRP A 266 17.25 -47.93 2.42
C TRP A 266 17.27 -48.89 3.60
N SER A 267 17.79 -50.11 3.44
CA SER A 267 17.91 -51.08 4.53
C SER A 267 19.27 -50.98 5.21
N PHE A 268 19.30 -50.90 6.55
CA PHE A 268 20.56 -50.93 7.28
C PHE A 268 21.33 -52.23 7.01
N PRO A 269 22.66 -52.16 6.77
CA PRO A 269 23.53 -53.33 6.84
C PRO A 269 23.50 -53.95 8.24
N ASN A 270 23.86 -55.24 8.35
CA ASN A 270 23.86 -55.94 9.64
C ASN A 270 24.99 -55.45 10.57
N ILE A 271 24.77 -54.30 11.20
CA ILE A 271 25.68 -53.59 12.09
C ILE A 271 25.13 -53.67 13.53
N VAL A 272 26.05 -53.78 14.49
CA VAL A 272 25.73 -53.74 15.92
C VAL A 272 26.47 -52.56 16.54
N ILE A 273 25.73 -51.64 17.16
CA ILE A 273 26.27 -50.53 17.94
C ILE A 273 26.50 -51.04 19.37
N GLY A 274 27.72 -50.87 19.89
CA GLY A 274 28.06 -51.27 21.26
C GLY A 274 27.26 -50.48 22.32
N PRO A 275 27.25 -50.93 23.58
CA PRO A 275 26.66 -50.16 24.67
C PRO A 275 27.24 -48.75 24.75
N ASN A 276 26.41 -47.72 24.93
CA ASN A 276 26.83 -46.32 25.09
C ASN A 276 27.86 -45.85 24.02
N SER A 277 27.66 -46.24 22.76
CA SER A 277 28.60 -46.02 21.66
C SER A 277 27.94 -45.34 20.45
N TYR A 278 28.73 -44.62 19.66
CA TYR A 278 28.30 -43.86 18.49
C TYR A 278 28.63 -44.57 17.17
N LEU A 279 27.84 -44.31 16.12
CA LEU A 279 28.07 -44.74 14.74
C LEU A 279 27.74 -43.59 13.78
N VAL A 280 28.67 -43.21 12.90
CA VAL A 280 28.43 -42.22 11.84
C VAL A 280 28.18 -42.93 10.51
N ILE A 281 27.15 -42.51 9.79
CA ILE A 281 26.78 -43.00 8.45
C ILE A 281 26.72 -41.82 7.48
N PHE A 282 27.32 -41.97 6.31
CA PHE A 282 27.36 -40.94 5.27
C PHE A 282 26.15 -41.05 4.33
N ALA A 283 25.36 -39.99 4.21
CA ALA A 283 24.27 -39.89 3.26
C ALA A 283 24.78 -39.35 1.92
N SER A 284 25.42 -40.21 1.15
CA SER A 284 26.24 -39.80 -0.02
C SER A 284 25.67 -40.19 -1.38
N GLY A 285 24.64 -41.03 -1.40
CA GLY A 285 24.10 -41.65 -2.62
C GLY A 285 24.95 -42.79 -3.20
N LYS A 286 26.04 -43.20 -2.53
CA LYS A 286 27.00 -44.20 -3.05
C LYS A 286 26.59 -45.67 -2.82
N ASP A 287 25.63 -45.93 -1.93
CA ASP A 287 25.08 -47.26 -1.55
C ASP A 287 26.13 -48.37 -1.37
N ARG A 288 27.01 -48.22 -0.38
CA ARG A 288 28.11 -49.18 -0.16
C ARG A 288 28.59 -49.21 1.29
N VAL A 289 29.26 -50.31 1.64
CA VAL A 289 29.96 -50.47 2.93
C VAL A 289 31.43 -50.74 2.65
N THR A 290 32.29 -49.82 3.12
CA THR A 290 33.75 -49.88 2.99
C THR A 290 34.39 -49.87 4.39
N GLU A 291 35.27 -48.93 4.69
CA GLU A 291 35.61 -48.53 6.06
C GLU A 291 34.46 -47.76 6.70
N ASN A 292 33.70 -47.00 5.90
CA ASN A 292 32.50 -46.28 6.31
C ASN A 292 31.23 -46.84 5.65
N VAL A 293 30.07 -46.44 6.13
CA VAL A 293 28.76 -46.87 5.62
C VAL A 293 28.12 -45.72 4.85
N HIS A 294 27.68 -45.99 3.63
CA HIS A 294 27.10 -44.99 2.73
C HIS A 294 25.68 -45.39 2.29
N THR A 295 24.70 -44.49 2.44
CA THR A 295 23.32 -44.72 1.97
C THR A 295 23.20 -44.58 0.45
N ASN A 296 22.06 -45.02 -0.11
CA ASN A 296 21.70 -44.84 -1.52
C ASN A 296 21.06 -43.47 -1.83
N PHE A 297 20.98 -42.57 -0.85
CA PHE A 297 20.44 -41.22 -1.00
C PHE A 297 21.38 -40.15 -0.40
N ARG A 298 21.09 -38.89 -0.70
CA ARG A 298 21.71 -37.70 -0.07
C ARG A 298 20.63 -36.94 0.66
N LEU A 299 21.02 -36.11 1.61
CA LEU A 299 20.06 -35.33 2.38
C LEU A 299 19.83 -33.97 1.72
N SER A 300 18.62 -33.46 1.85
CA SER A 300 18.25 -32.11 1.49
C SER A 300 17.43 -31.45 2.60
N GLN A 301 17.32 -30.12 2.56
CA GLN A 301 16.55 -29.36 3.53
C GLN A 301 15.05 -29.72 3.44
N PHE A 302 14.36 -29.73 4.58
CA PHE A 302 12.93 -30.06 4.71
C PHE A 302 12.55 -31.53 4.45
N GLU A 303 13.54 -32.42 4.28
CA GLU A 303 13.34 -33.87 4.32
C GLU A 303 13.09 -34.35 5.76
N THR A 304 12.74 -35.62 5.92
CA THR A 304 12.54 -36.21 7.25
C THR A 304 13.32 -37.49 7.36
N LEU A 305 14.26 -37.54 8.29
CA LEU A 305 14.98 -38.76 8.63
C LEU A 305 14.04 -39.69 9.39
N VAL A 306 13.78 -40.85 8.80
CA VAL A 306 12.91 -41.87 9.39
C VAL A 306 13.65 -43.18 9.52
N ILE A 307 13.67 -43.72 10.73
CA ILE A 307 14.04 -45.11 11.00
C ILE A 307 12.75 -45.89 11.19
N SER A 308 12.51 -46.91 10.37
CA SER A 308 11.30 -47.70 10.46
C SER A 308 11.56 -49.20 10.60
N THR A 309 10.57 -49.89 11.17
CA THR A 309 10.54 -51.36 11.21
C THR A 309 10.07 -51.92 9.86
N PRO A 310 10.20 -53.24 9.63
CA PRO A 310 9.59 -53.93 8.49
C PRO A 310 8.05 -53.89 8.42
N TYR A 311 7.39 -53.16 9.32
CA TYR A 311 5.94 -52.92 9.33
C TYR A 311 5.60 -51.43 9.19
N SER A 312 6.59 -50.59 8.83
CA SER A 312 6.47 -49.14 8.66
C SER A 312 6.14 -48.39 9.96
N GLU A 313 6.38 -49.02 11.10
CA GLU A 313 6.37 -48.34 12.39
C GLU A 313 7.62 -47.47 12.47
N ILE A 314 7.42 -46.20 12.83
CA ILE A 314 8.49 -45.22 12.98
C ILE A 314 9.11 -45.39 14.38
N LEU A 315 10.38 -45.77 14.42
CA LEU A 315 11.18 -45.84 15.66
C LEU A 315 11.84 -44.50 15.98
N VAL A 316 12.26 -43.79 14.94
CA VAL A 316 12.82 -42.44 15.02
C VAL A 316 12.28 -41.69 13.81
N GLU A 317 11.66 -40.54 14.06
CA GLU A 317 11.34 -39.56 13.04
C GLU A 317 11.94 -38.24 13.48
N LEU A 318 12.75 -37.69 12.59
CA LEU A 318 13.50 -36.48 12.84
C LEU A 318 13.42 -35.62 11.59
N PRO A 319 12.65 -34.51 11.64
CA PRO A 319 12.69 -33.50 10.60
C PRO A 319 14.13 -33.02 10.37
N VAL A 320 14.51 -32.92 9.10
CA VAL A 320 15.79 -32.34 8.70
C VAL A 320 15.60 -30.84 8.56
N ASP A 321 16.20 -30.12 9.49
CA ASP A 321 16.18 -28.68 9.49
C ASP A 321 17.08 -28.13 8.35
N PRO A 322 16.79 -26.95 7.78
CA PRO A 322 17.62 -26.29 6.75
C PRO A 322 18.97 -25.80 7.31
N LEU A 323 20.09 -26.51 7.04
CA LEU A 323 21.42 -26.16 7.59
C LEU A 323 22.19 -25.25 6.61
N VAL A 324 22.91 -24.24 7.12
CA VAL A 324 23.96 -23.54 6.34
C VAL A 324 25.26 -24.34 6.34
N GLU A 325 26.21 -23.95 5.48
CA GLU A 325 27.47 -24.69 5.31
C GLU A 325 28.24 -24.85 6.64
N ASP A 326 28.70 -26.08 6.89
CA ASP A 326 29.51 -26.48 8.06
C ASP A 326 28.86 -26.32 9.46
N ILE A 327 27.53 -26.14 9.53
CA ILE A 327 26.74 -26.24 10.77
C ILE A 327 26.08 -27.61 10.88
N SER A 328 26.11 -28.22 12.07
CA SER A 328 25.38 -29.46 12.36
C SER A 328 24.20 -29.21 13.29
N ARG A 329 23.18 -30.06 13.19
CA ARG A 329 22.07 -30.16 14.13
C ARG A 329 22.35 -31.31 15.09
N GLY A 330 22.26 -31.12 16.41
CA GLY A 330 22.43 -32.22 17.36
C GLY A 330 21.78 -31.98 18.71
N VAL A 331 21.73 -33.00 19.56
CA VAL A 331 21.05 -32.96 20.87
C VAL A 331 21.96 -32.42 21.98
N LYS A 332 21.41 -31.57 22.86
CA LYS A 332 22.01 -31.19 24.14
C LYS A 332 21.00 -31.34 25.28
N GLY A 333 21.24 -32.30 26.17
CA GLY A 333 20.23 -32.67 27.16
C GLY A 333 19.06 -33.31 26.42
N ASP A 334 17.86 -32.74 26.56
CA ASP A 334 16.65 -33.18 25.84
C ASP A 334 16.29 -32.25 24.66
N GLU A 335 17.09 -31.21 24.40
CA GLU A 335 16.81 -30.18 23.38
C GLU A 335 17.68 -30.38 22.14
N TRP A 336 17.08 -30.30 20.96
CA TRP A 336 17.83 -30.20 19.71
C TRP A 336 18.38 -28.78 19.56
N VAL A 337 19.70 -28.67 19.36
CA VAL A 337 20.46 -27.42 19.18
C VAL A 337 21.37 -27.45 17.93
N TYR A 338 21.98 -26.33 17.57
CA TYR A 338 22.84 -26.14 16.41
C TYR A 338 24.27 -25.95 16.86
N PHE A 339 25.22 -26.64 16.24
CA PHE A 339 26.63 -26.58 16.60
C PHE A 339 27.44 -25.94 15.47
N SER A 340 28.14 -24.85 15.81
CA SER A 340 29.16 -24.24 14.95
C SER A 340 30.54 -24.92 15.09
N GLU A 341 30.66 -25.87 16.00
CA GLU A 341 31.79 -26.77 16.13
C GLU A 341 31.27 -28.23 16.16
N PRO A 342 30.95 -28.83 14.99
CA PRO A 342 30.40 -30.18 14.90
C PRO A 342 31.36 -31.26 15.41
N THR A 343 30.82 -32.38 15.91
CA THR A 343 31.60 -33.39 16.66
C THR A 343 31.34 -34.84 16.23
N PRO A 344 31.47 -35.20 14.94
CA PRO A 344 31.12 -36.54 14.45
C PRO A 344 31.88 -37.66 15.17
N GLY A 345 31.12 -38.66 15.63
CA GLY A 345 31.56 -39.87 16.32
C GLY A 345 31.86 -39.67 17.81
N LYS A 346 31.41 -38.57 18.42
CA LYS A 346 31.74 -38.17 19.81
C LYS A 346 30.57 -37.43 20.45
N GLU A 347 30.68 -37.17 21.76
CA GLU A 347 29.73 -36.32 22.48
C GLU A 347 29.70 -34.89 21.90
N ASN A 348 28.49 -34.36 21.76
CA ASN A 348 28.21 -33.03 21.19
C ASN A 348 28.94 -31.88 21.89
N SER A 349 29.28 -30.85 21.11
CA SER A 349 30.00 -29.66 21.60
C SER A 349 29.26 -28.92 22.72
N LYS A 350 30.00 -28.16 23.55
CA LYS A 350 29.41 -27.28 24.58
C LYS A 350 29.00 -25.90 24.06
N LYS A 351 29.34 -25.57 22.81
CA LYS A 351 29.00 -24.32 22.14
C LYS A 351 27.89 -24.58 21.11
N PHE A 352 26.69 -24.09 21.38
CA PHE A 352 25.49 -24.42 20.61
C PHE A 352 24.48 -23.27 20.64
N SER A 353 23.55 -23.27 19.68
CA SER A 353 22.39 -22.38 19.58
C SER A 353 21.09 -23.19 19.62
N THR A 354 19.97 -22.67 20.12
CA THR A 354 18.67 -23.38 20.10
C THR A 354 17.87 -23.17 18.81
N THR A 355 18.32 -22.28 17.91
CA THR A 355 17.65 -21.96 16.63
C THR A 355 18.59 -22.07 15.42
N MET A 356 18.02 -22.57 14.31
CA MET A 356 18.68 -23.03 13.07
C MET A 356 19.11 -21.89 12.20
N GLU A 357 18.10 -21.07 12.05
CA GLU A 357 18.19 -19.72 11.68
C GLU A 357 18.68 -19.03 12.95
N ILE A 358 19.42 -17.98 12.74
CA ILE A 358 18.92 -16.75 13.33
C ILE A 358 17.47 -16.59 12.81
N THR A 359 16.49 -17.26 13.45
CA THR A 359 15.07 -17.27 13.03
C THR A 359 14.58 -15.91 13.43
N ALA A 360 14.78 -14.97 12.53
CA ALA A 360 13.75 -14.26 11.78
C ALA A 360 12.27 -14.38 12.19
N GLU A 361 11.83 -15.28 13.07
CA GLU A 361 10.54 -15.15 13.71
C GLU A 361 10.60 -13.93 14.60
N ARG A 362 10.02 -12.84 14.09
CA ARG A 362 9.82 -11.57 14.78
C ARG A 362 9.38 -11.87 16.20
N ASN A 363 10.18 -11.49 17.20
CA ASN A 363 9.68 -11.42 18.57
C ASN A 363 8.73 -10.21 18.66
N PRO A 364 7.40 -10.41 18.74
CA PRO A 364 6.46 -9.30 18.73
C PRO A 364 6.58 -8.44 20.00
N GLU A 365 7.26 -8.94 21.05
CA GLU A 365 7.54 -8.22 22.29
C GLU A 365 8.80 -7.33 22.21
N SER A 366 9.62 -7.41 21.15
CA SER A 366 10.83 -6.58 20.98
C SER A 366 10.50 -5.09 20.79
N GLY A 367 9.26 -4.77 20.41
CA GLY A 367 8.75 -3.41 20.28
C GLY A 367 9.21 -2.65 19.05
N ILE A 368 10.04 -3.23 18.18
CA ILE A 368 10.50 -2.63 16.91
C ILE A 368 10.51 -3.69 15.80
N ILE A 369 10.31 -3.26 14.55
CA ILE A 369 10.21 -4.12 13.37
C ILE A 369 11.01 -3.55 12.20
N ILE A 370 11.40 -4.38 11.25
CA ILE A 370 11.83 -3.90 9.93
C ILE A 370 10.56 -3.53 9.17
N ASN A 371 10.49 -2.29 8.71
CA ASN A 371 9.30 -1.77 8.05
C ASN A 371 9.41 -1.86 6.52
N GLU A 372 10.57 -1.51 5.99
CA GLU A 372 10.82 -1.39 4.56
C GLU A 372 12.33 -1.50 4.31
N PHE A 373 12.73 -2.04 3.18
CA PHE A 373 14.12 -1.96 2.73
C PHE A 373 14.20 -1.77 1.23
N MET A 374 15.35 -1.25 0.80
CA MET A 374 15.70 -1.11 -0.61
C MET A 374 17.13 -1.61 -0.82
N SER A 375 17.25 -2.72 -1.54
CA SER A 375 18.52 -3.39 -1.86
C SER A 375 19.18 -2.89 -3.15
N ASN A 376 18.57 -1.91 -3.81
CA ASN A 376 19.07 -1.30 -5.05
C ASN A 376 18.63 0.17 -5.13
N ASN A 377 19.19 1.00 -4.25
CA ASN A 377 18.89 2.43 -4.21
C ASN A 377 19.67 3.18 -5.30
N ARG A 378 18.99 3.57 -6.37
CA ARG A 378 19.63 4.29 -7.48
C ARG A 378 19.40 5.81 -7.39
N TYR A 379 18.21 6.23 -6.98
CA TYR A 379 17.74 7.62 -6.98
C TYR A 379 16.83 7.98 -5.80
N GLY A 380 16.65 7.08 -4.83
CA GLY A 380 15.92 7.33 -3.59
C GLY A 380 16.67 8.26 -2.63
N ILE A 381 16.40 8.14 -1.33
CA ILE A 381 17.07 8.96 -0.33
C ILE A 381 18.60 8.82 -0.41
N LEU A 382 19.28 9.97 -0.35
CA LEU A 382 20.75 10.02 -0.33
C LEU A 382 21.23 10.00 1.12
N ASP A 383 22.34 9.31 1.34
CA ASP A 383 23.01 9.31 2.62
C ASP A 383 23.83 10.61 2.84
N ALA A 384 24.44 10.75 4.02
CA ALA A 384 25.21 11.92 4.44
C ALA A 384 26.45 12.18 3.55
N TYR A 385 26.83 11.19 2.73
CA TYR A 385 27.89 11.27 1.73
C TYR A 385 27.38 11.62 0.34
N GLY A 386 26.06 11.80 0.19
CA GLY A 386 25.34 12.02 -1.06
C GLY A 386 25.36 10.81 -1.98
N LYS A 387 25.50 9.60 -1.42
CA LYS A 387 25.41 8.34 -2.15
C LYS A 387 24.00 7.76 -1.98
N SER A 388 23.44 7.21 -3.05
CA SER A 388 22.23 6.38 -2.99
C SER A 388 22.63 5.00 -2.44
N SER A 389 22.92 4.95 -1.14
CA SER A 389 23.23 3.70 -0.46
C SER A 389 21.95 2.89 -0.25
N ASP A 390 22.05 1.58 -0.30
CA ASP A 390 20.95 0.70 0.14
C ASP A 390 20.56 1.06 1.57
N TRP A 391 19.31 0.84 1.93
CA TRP A 391 18.82 1.23 3.24
C TRP A 391 17.80 0.23 3.77
N ILE A 392 17.76 0.18 5.09
CA ILE A 392 16.87 -0.64 5.91
C ILE A 392 16.15 0.33 6.85
N GLU A 393 14.83 0.24 6.88
CA GLU A 393 14.02 1.03 7.80
C GLU A 393 13.49 0.18 8.94
N ILE A 394 13.55 0.75 10.14
CA ILE A 394 13.02 0.16 11.37
C ILE A 394 11.88 1.03 11.89
N TYR A 395 10.78 0.41 12.30
CA TYR A 395 9.61 1.09 12.89
C TYR A 395 9.37 0.64 14.32
N ASN A 396 9.02 1.59 15.20
CA ASN A 396 8.54 1.30 16.56
C ASN A 396 7.00 1.39 16.63
N PRO A 397 6.26 0.26 16.53
CA PRO A 397 4.80 0.25 16.63
C PRO A 397 4.26 0.49 18.05
N THR A 398 5.11 0.61 19.07
CA THR A 398 4.66 0.76 20.47
C THR A 398 4.34 2.21 20.84
N ASP A 399 3.68 2.40 21.97
CA ASP A 399 3.35 3.70 22.56
C ASP A 399 4.46 4.27 23.48
N THR A 400 5.66 3.65 23.46
CA THR A 400 6.81 4.09 24.28
C THR A 400 8.12 4.11 23.48
N ASP A 401 9.05 4.98 23.88
CA ASP A 401 10.39 5.05 23.27
C ASP A 401 11.18 3.76 23.54
N VAL A 402 11.76 3.17 22.48
CA VAL A 402 12.59 1.97 22.58
C VAL A 402 14.07 2.35 22.51
N SER A 403 14.85 1.92 23.50
CA SER A 403 16.31 2.03 23.44
C SER A 403 16.89 0.95 22.53
N LEU A 404 17.66 1.35 21.51
CA LEU A 404 18.33 0.43 20.60
C LEU A 404 19.69 -0.06 21.14
N LYS A 405 19.98 0.17 22.43
CA LYS A 405 21.24 -0.23 23.03
C LYS A 405 21.43 -1.75 22.94
N GLY A 406 22.45 -2.17 22.18
CA GLY A 406 22.79 -3.57 21.98
C GLY A 406 21.97 -4.26 20.89
N PHE A 407 20.97 -3.60 20.30
CA PHE A 407 20.36 -4.09 19.08
C PHE A 407 21.38 -4.07 17.92
N ALA A 408 21.13 -4.87 16.90
CA ALA A 408 22.00 -4.95 15.73
C ALA A 408 21.25 -5.15 14.42
N LEU A 409 21.87 -4.78 13.31
CA LEU A 409 21.47 -5.19 11.96
C LEU A 409 22.49 -6.16 11.37
N SER A 410 22.02 -7.07 10.51
CA SER A 410 22.85 -7.98 9.73
C SER A 410 22.20 -8.38 8.41
N ASP A 411 23.00 -8.53 7.37
CA ASP A 411 22.75 -9.23 6.08
C ASP A 411 23.22 -10.70 6.11
N ASP A 412 23.71 -11.19 7.25
CA ASP A 412 24.31 -12.51 7.40
C ASP A 412 23.66 -13.27 8.57
N ALA A 413 22.93 -14.33 8.22
CA ALA A 413 22.26 -15.24 9.14
C ALA A 413 23.20 -16.14 9.97
N ALA A 414 24.52 -16.07 9.76
CA ALA A 414 25.52 -16.66 10.64
C ALA A 414 26.11 -15.62 11.63
N ALA A 415 25.77 -14.33 11.49
CA ALA A 415 26.28 -13.23 12.30
C ALA A 415 25.17 -12.22 12.69
N PRO A 416 24.31 -12.50 13.69
CA PRO A 416 23.12 -11.68 14.00
C PRO A 416 23.46 -10.27 14.44
N LEU A 417 24.64 -10.15 15.07
CA LEU A 417 25.14 -8.93 15.70
C LEU A 417 26.24 -8.28 14.85
N LYS A 418 26.17 -8.42 13.52
CA LYS A 418 27.20 -7.98 12.56
C LYS A 418 27.46 -6.47 12.65
N TRP A 419 26.41 -5.67 12.82
CA TRP A 419 26.52 -4.23 13.05
C TRP A 419 25.64 -3.79 14.23
N LEU A 420 26.25 -3.27 15.30
CA LEU A 420 25.55 -2.86 16.52
C LEU A 420 25.13 -1.39 16.45
N PHE A 421 23.91 -1.08 16.91
CA PHE A 421 23.51 0.30 17.14
C PHE A 421 24.37 0.95 18.23
N PRO A 422 24.67 2.26 18.12
CA PRO A 422 25.32 3.01 19.19
C PRO A 422 24.57 2.93 20.51
N GLU A 423 25.29 2.92 21.64
CA GLU A 423 24.67 2.82 22.97
C GLU A 423 23.66 3.95 23.29
N SER A 424 23.75 5.07 22.59
CA SER A 424 22.88 6.23 22.75
C SER A 424 21.65 6.23 21.82
N ALA A 425 21.50 5.24 20.94
CA ALA A 425 20.41 5.19 19.98
C ALA A 425 19.06 4.87 20.67
N VAL A 426 18.05 5.68 20.36
CA VAL A 426 16.68 5.56 20.87
C VAL A 426 15.74 5.80 19.69
N LEU A 427 14.75 4.93 19.52
CA LEU A 427 13.68 5.06 18.53
C LEU A 427 12.37 5.42 19.25
N PRO A 428 11.85 6.65 19.11
CA PRO A 428 10.64 7.07 19.81
C PRO A 428 9.39 6.27 19.42
N ALA A 429 8.36 6.32 20.26
CA ALA A 429 7.06 5.68 19.99
C ALA A 429 6.46 6.13 18.65
N GLY A 430 6.08 5.19 17.78
CA GLY A 430 5.44 5.48 16.50
C GLY A 430 6.35 6.05 15.40
N GLU A 431 7.66 6.14 15.64
CA GLU A 431 8.62 6.72 14.70
C GLU A 431 9.34 5.66 13.85
N TYR A 432 9.87 6.10 12.71
CA TYR A 432 10.63 5.30 11.75
C TYR A 432 12.11 5.72 11.76
N LEU A 433 13.00 4.77 11.57
CA LEU A 433 14.45 4.98 11.53
C LEU A 433 15.04 4.34 10.29
N VAL A 434 15.56 5.18 9.39
CA VAL A 434 16.35 4.73 8.25
C VAL A 434 17.80 4.48 8.66
N VAL A 435 18.32 3.32 8.29
CA VAL A 435 19.72 2.92 8.43
C VAL A 435 20.29 2.60 7.05
N PHE A 436 21.33 3.30 6.63
CA PHE A 436 21.98 3.04 5.35
C PHE A 436 22.90 1.81 5.45
N ALA A 437 22.63 0.79 4.64
CA ALA A 437 23.52 -0.34 4.41
C ALA A 437 24.65 0.07 3.45
N SER A 438 25.51 0.99 3.88
CA SER A 438 26.49 1.65 3.00
C SER A 438 27.91 1.06 3.06
N GLY A 439 28.18 0.18 4.03
CA GLY A 439 29.51 -0.38 4.29
C GLY A 439 30.47 0.55 5.04
N ASN A 440 30.03 1.72 5.49
CA ASN A 440 30.91 2.75 6.08
C ASN A 440 31.16 2.60 7.58
N ASP A 441 30.31 1.85 8.29
CA ASP A 441 30.43 1.56 9.74
C ASP A 441 30.53 2.81 10.65
N GLU A 442 29.59 3.74 10.54
CA GLU A 442 29.64 4.98 11.32
C GLU A 442 28.28 5.65 11.53
N VAL A 443 28.27 6.68 12.38
CA VAL A 443 27.11 7.57 12.56
C VAL A 443 27.53 9.00 12.31
N ILE A 444 26.90 9.64 11.34
CA ILE A 444 27.23 10.99 10.91
C ILE A 444 25.93 11.80 10.75
N ASN A 445 25.89 13.01 11.31
CA ASN A 445 24.71 13.88 11.28
C ASN A 445 23.38 13.27 11.79
N GLY A 446 23.43 12.17 12.55
CA GLY A 446 22.25 11.44 13.02
C GLY A 446 21.80 10.30 12.10
N GLU A 447 22.48 10.12 10.96
CA GLU A 447 22.30 8.98 10.06
C GLU A 447 23.18 7.82 10.50
N TYR A 448 22.63 6.61 10.39
CA TYR A 448 23.30 5.38 10.77
C TYR A 448 23.76 4.65 9.52
N HIS A 449 25.03 4.21 9.51
CA HIS A 449 25.62 3.48 8.40
C HIS A 449 26.17 2.14 8.88
N THR A 450 25.69 1.03 8.29
CA THR A 450 26.20 -0.30 8.65
C THR A 450 27.60 -0.55 8.08
N ASN A 451 28.26 -1.59 8.59
CA ASN A 451 29.55 -2.07 8.07
C ASN A 451 29.39 -3.02 6.87
N PHE A 452 28.18 -3.16 6.34
CA PHE A 452 27.84 -3.98 5.18
C PHE A 452 26.98 -3.20 4.19
N SER A 453 26.80 -3.76 2.99
CA SER A 453 25.83 -3.28 2.00
C SER A 453 24.97 -4.43 1.55
N LEU A 454 23.74 -4.15 1.12
CA LEU A 454 22.87 -5.19 0.61
C LEU A 454 23.35 -5.64 -0.77
N SER A 455 23.32 -6.94 -1.01
CA SER A 455 23.86 -7.59 -2.19
C SER A 455 22.86 -8.56 -2.80
N THR A 456 23.05 -8.88 -4.08
CA THR A 456 22.23 -9.87 -4.81
C THR A 456 22.41 -11.32 -4.33
N ASN A 457 23.37 -11.58 -3.44
CA ASN A 457 23.56 -12.89 -2.80
C ASN A 457 23.11 -12.88 -1.34
N ASP A 458 22.56 -11.77 -0.84
CA ASP A 458 22.07 -11.71 0.52
C ASP A 458 20.65 -12.29 0.52
N ASP A 459 20.41 -13.26 1.39
CA ASP A 459 19.13 -13.94 1.44
C ASP A 459 18.13 -13.20 2.36
N LEU A 460 18.61 -12.34 3.28
CA LEU A 460 17.78 -11.67 4.29
C LEU A 460 18.46 -10.48 5.00
N ILE A 461 17.63 -9.65 5.64
CA ILE A 461 18.01 -8.64 6.65
C ILE A 461 17.50 -9.10 8.00
N LEU A 462 18.34 -8.98 9.03
CA LEU A 462 18.04 -9.27 10.43
C LEU A 462 18.11 -8.01 11.26
N LEU A 463 17.13 -7.82 12.12
CA LEU A 463 17.17 -6.93 13.27
C LEU A 463 17.27 -7.81 14.52
N SER A 464 18.36 -7.72 15.28
CA SER A 464 18.62 -8.58 16.44
C SER A 464 18.63 -7.80 17.76
N GLU A 465 18.19 -8.44 18.83
CA GLU A 465 18.27 -7.98 20.22
C GLU A 465 19.69 -8.14 20.82
N PRO A 466 20.00 -7.51 21.98
CA PRO A 466 21.31 -7.61 22.64
C PRO A 466 21.77 -9.03 23.01
N ASN A 467 20.86 -9.99 23.10
CA ASN A 467 21.14 -11.41 23.36
C ASN A 467 21.41 -12.21 22.08
N GLY A 468 21.31 -11.60 20.89
CA GLY A 468 21.45 -12.23 19.59
C GLY A 468 20.18 -12.87 19.04
N ALA A 469 19.04 -12.78 19.75
CA ALA A 469 17.74 -13.20 19.25
C ALA A 469 17.23 -12.22 18.17
N VAL A 470 16.38 -12.67 17.26
CA VAL A 470 15.86 -11.82 16.18
C VAL A 470 14.61 -11.09 16.63
N ALA A 471 14.65 -9.77 16.55
CA ALA A 471 13.50 -8.90 16.76
C ALA A 471 12.59 -8.87 15.52
N ASP A 472 13.14 -8.81 14.31
CA ASP A 472 12.41 -8.95 13.05
C ASP A 472 13.35 -9.33 11.89
N SER A 473 12.78 -9.79 10.79
CA SER A 473 13.53 -10.07 9.56
C SER A 473 12.74 -9.76 8.30
N MET A 474 13.46 -9.58 7.20
CA MET A 474 12.90 -9.56 5.86
C MET A 474 13.77 -10.34 4.89
N VAL A 475 13.15 -11.16 4.03
CA VAL A 475 13.85 -11.85 2.93
C VAL A 475 14.31 -10.81 1.92
N VAL A 476 15.61 -10.80 1.63
CA VAL A 476 16.19 -9.94 0.61
C VAL A 476 16.03 -10.64 -0.72
N GLU A 477 15.26 -10.01 -1.59
CA GLU A 477 15.14 -10.41 -2.98
C GLU A 477 15.80 -9.34 -3.85
N ARG A 478 16.15 -9.72 -5.07
CA ARG A 478 16.69 -8.77 -6.04
C ARG A 478 15.57 -7.84 -6.50
N LEU A 479 15.58 -6.62 -6.00
CA LEU A 479 14.61 -5.58 -6.36
C LEU A 479 15.07 -4.82 -7.62
N PRO A 480 14.13 -4.44 -8.51
CA PRO A 480 14.37 -3.39 -9.50
C PRO A 480 14.92 -2.12 -8.85
N GLY A 481 15.62 -1.30 -9.63
CA GLY A 481 16.12 -0.01 -9.15
C GLY A 481 14.99 0.81 -8.51
N ASN A 482 15.21 1.30 -7.29
CA ASN A 482 14.25 2.10 -6.52
C ASN A 482 12.90 1.45 -6.23
N ALA A 483 12.77 0.14 -6.41
CA ALA A 483 11.69 -0.61 -5.77
C ALA A 483 12.14 -0.99 -4.36
N SER A 484 11.20 -0.94 -3.42
CA SER A 484 11.40 -1.41 -2.05
C SER A 484 10.47 -2.57 -1.75
N LYS A 485 10.80 -3.32 -0.70
CA LYS A 485 9.93 -4.35 -0.14
C LYS A 485 9.69 -3.98 1.32
N GLY A 486 8.43 -4.01 1.74
CA GLY A 486 8.06 -3.54 3.07
C GLY A 486 6.68 -4.02 3.48
N ARG A 487 6.23 -3.59 4.66
CA ARG A 487 4.94 -3.97 5.24
C ARG A 487 3.87 -2.93 4.92
N THR A 488 2.68 -3.34 4.50
CA THR A 488 1.50 -2.47 4.48
C THR A 488 1.07 -2.12 5.91
N THR A 489 0.11 -1.20 6.05
CA THR A 489 -0.47 -0.84 7.35
C THR A 489 -1.11 -2.02 8.09
N ASP A 490 -1.53 -3.04 7.35
CA ASP A 490 -2.11 -4.28 7.89
C ASP A 490 -1.04 -5.36 8.17
N GLY A 491 0.23 -5.05 7.90
CA GLY A 491 1.38 -5.91 8.16
C GLY A 491 1.73 -6.87 7.03
N GLU A 492 1.01 -6.83 5.90
CA GLU A 492 1.29 -7.66 4.72
C GLU A 492 2.59 -7.23 4.06
N ILE A 493 3.46 -8.18 3.71
CA ILE A 493 4.72 -7.87 3.02
C ILE A 493 4.45 -7.83 1.52
N VAL A 494 4.74 -6.68 0.91
CA VAL A 494 4.50 -6.39 -0.50
C VAL A 494 5.68 -5.64 -1.10
N TYR A 495 5.70 -5.48 -2.42
CA TYR A 495 6.63 -4.58 -3.08
C TYR A 495 5.99 -3.20 -3.27
N PHE A 496 6.80 -2.16 -3.14
CA PHE A 496 6.42 -0.79 -3.44
C PHE A 496 7.24 -0.29 -4.62
N SER A 497 6.55 0.15 -5.66
CA SER A 497 7.16 0.90 -6.77
C SER A 497 7.45 2.36 -6.40
N VAL A 498 6.88 2.84 -5.29
CA VAL A 498 7.14 4.15 -4.68
C VAL A 498 7.52 3.95 -3.20
N PRO A 499 8.82 3.86 -2.89
CA PRO A 499 9.34 3.65 -1.54
C PRO A 499 9.00 4.78 -0.56
N THR A 500 8.90 4.46 0.72
CA THR A 500 8.39 5.35 1.78
C THR A 500 9.35 5.57 2.96
N PRO A 501 10.65 5.85 2.73
CA PRO A 501 11.59 6.03 3.82
C PRO A 501 11.21 7.22 4.72
N GLY A 502 11.19 6.96 6.02
CA GLY A 502 10.84 7.85 7.11
C GLY A 502 9.34 7.98 7.39
N ARG A 503 8.47 7.19 6.75
CA ARG A 503 7.00 7.32 6.88
C ARG A 503 6.26 5.99 6.67
N ILE A 504 4.94 6.02 6.86
CA ILE A 504 4.06 4.86 6.67
C ILE A 504 4.00 4.44 5.19
N ASN A 505 3.89 3.13 4.95
CA ASN A 505 3.83 2.54 3.61
C ASN A 505 2.36 2.49 3.12
N ASP A 506 1.86 3.58 2.52
CA ASP A 506 0.46 3.74 2.09
C ASP A 506 0.25 3.83 0.55
N THR A 507 1.29 3.59 -0.24
CA THR A 507 1.28 3.65 -1.72
C THR A 507 0.99 2.28 -2.37
N HIS A 508 0.58 2.29 -3.65
CA HIS A 508 0.06 1.11 -4.39
C HIS A 508 0.96 -0.14 -4.29
N PRO A 509 0.53 -1.19 -3.56
CA PRO A 509 1.29 -2.44 -3.45
C PRO A 509 1.15 -3.26 -4.73
N ILE A 510 2.26 -3.82 -5.22
CA ILE A 510 2.25 -4.79 -6.32
C ILE A 510 2.48 -6.20 -5.76
N ASN A 511 1.62 -7.15 -6.14
CA ASN A 511 1.58 -8.49 -5.53
C ASN A 511 2.52 -9.51 -6.21
N HIS A 512 3.05 -9.20 -7.39
CA HIS A 512 3.97 -10.07 -8.12
C HIS A 512 5.03 -9.24 -8.87
N LEU A 513 6.30 -9.59 -8.67
CA LEU A 513 7.36 -9.27 -9.62
C LEU A 513 7.22 -10.27 -10.78
N ASP A 514 6.65 -9.85 -11.92
CA ASP A 514 6.68 -10.70 -13.11
C ASP A 514 8.13 -11.04 -13.46
N SER A 515 8.34 -12.33 -13.73
CA SER A 515 9.63 -13.00 -13.95
C SER A 515 10.58 -12.24 -14.86
N GLU A 516 11.88 -12.35 -14.54
CA GLU A 516 13.04 -11.95 -15.35
C GLU A 516 12.76 -11.89 -16.86
N VAL A 517 12.63 -10.68 -17.40
CA VAL A 517 13.01 -10.45 -18.79
C VAL A 517 14.51 -10.22 -18.79
N ASP A 518 15.27 -11.22 -19.24
CA ASP A 518 16.60 -10.99 -19.79
C ASP A 518 16.45 -9.97 -20.94
N ILE A 519 16.67 -8.69 -20.66
CA ILE A 519 16.71 -7.65 -21.70
C ILE A 519 18.03 -7.84 -22.45
N ILE A 520 18.00 -8.70 -23.46
CA ILE A 520 19.01 -8.68 -24.51
C ILE A 520 18.72 -7.42 -25.33
N LEU A 521 19.55 -6.38 -25.17
CA LEU A 521 19.48 -5.20 -26.03
C LEU A 521 19.63 -5.66 -27.49
N GLU A 522 18.51 -5.68 -28.21
CA GLU A 522 18.46 -6.02 -29.61
C GLU A 522 19.09 -4.89 -30.45
N ASP A 523 18.90 -4.96 -31.76
CA ASP A 523 19.38 -3.94 -32.69
C ASP A 523 18.71 -2.57 -32.47
N LEU A 524 17.60 -2.52 -31.74
CA LEU A 524 16.86 -1.31 -31.37
C LEU A 524 16.88 -1.10 -29.85
N TYR A 525 17.25 0.10 -29.40
CA TYR A 525 17.28 0.44 -27.98
C TYR A 525 17.07 1.95 -27.73
N ILE A 526 16.81 2.31 -26.48
CA ILE A 526 16.70 3.69 -25.99
C ILE A 526 18.11 4.26 -25.78
N ASN A 527 18.50 5.23 -26.60
CA ASN A 527 19.86 5.75 -26.69
C ASN A 527 20.13 6.96 -25.78
N GLU A 528 19.21 7.93 -25.75
CA GLU A 528 19.36 9.15 -24.98
C GLU A 528 17.99 9.68 -24.58
N VAL A 529 17.88 10.13 -23.33
CA VAL A 529 16.69 10.70 -22.75
C VAL A 529 17.02 12.06 -22.14
N ALA A 530 16.16 13.03 -22.40
CA ALA A 530 16.25 14.35 -21.81
C ALA A 530 14.90 14.75 -21.21
N ALA A 531 14.88 14.94 -19.90
CA ALA A 531 13.80 15.67 -19.23
C ALA A 531 14.01 17.18 -19.43
N SER A 532 12.93 17.91 -19.76
CA SER A 532 13.00 19.36 -19.95
C SER A 532 12.57 20.11 -18.70
N LYS A 533 13.25 21.22 -18.40
CA LYS A 533 12.62 22.33 -17.67
C LYS A 533 11.63 23.03 -18.57
N ILE A 534 10.45 23.40 -18.10
CA ILE A 534 9.63 24.36 -18.83
C ILE A 534 10.32 25.72 -18.65
N ASN A 535 11.12 26.21 -19.62
CA ASN A 535 11.61 27.59 -19.52
C ASN A 535 10.49 28.57 -19.85
N LEU A 536 9.82 28.98 -18.78
CA LEU A 536 9.53 30.35 -18.38
C LEU A 536 10.31 31.43 -19.18
N ASN A 537 9.83 31.77 -20.37
CA ASN A 537 10.01 33.05 -21.06
C ASN A 537 11.42 33.70 -20.97
N ARG A 538 12.52 32.96 -21.20
CA ARG A 538 13.82 33.58 -21.52
C ARG A 538 13.90 33.83 -23.02
N GLU A 539 13.67 35.08 -23.44
CA GLU A 539 13.94 35.51 -24.82
C GLU A 539 15.38 35.12 -25.24
N GLY A 540 15.49 34.25 -26.24
CA GLY A 540 16.78 33.91 -26.88
C GLY A 540 17.21 32.44 -26.83
N TYR A 541 16.53 31.59 -26.05
CA TYR A 541 16.74 30.14 -26.10
C TYR A 541 15.63 29.48 -26.94
N GLN A 542 15.90 29.30 -28.23
CA GLN A 542 15.12 28.38 -29.08
C GLN A 542 15.66 26.97 -28.87
N GLY A 543 14.89 26.09 -28.23
CA GLY A 543 15.19 24.66 -28.18
C GLY A 543 15.14 24.10 -26.78
N LEU A 544 13.98 23.58 -26.40
CA LEU A 544 13.86 22.61 -25.32
C LEU A 544 13.03 21.47 -25.89
N ILE A 545 13.67 20.32 -25.99
CA ILE A 545 13.10 19.10 -26.54
C ILE A 545 13.19 18.15 -25.36
N GLU A 546 12.05 17.90 -24.72
CA GLU A 546 11.87 16.70 -23.92
C GLU A 546 11.80 15.56 -24.93
N TYR A 547 12.73 14.61 -24.83
CA TYR A 547 12.78 13.55 -25.81
C TYR A 547 13.26 12.22 -25.28
N ILE A 548 12.79 11.21 -25.98
CA ILE A 548 13.32 9.85 -25.96
C ILE A 548 13.91 9.62 -27.35
N GLU A 549 15.17 9.24 -27.41
CA GLU A 549 15.83 8.87 -28.65
C GLU A 549 15.98 7.36 -28.73
N LEU A 550 15.49 6.78 -29.82
CA LEU A 550 15.75 5.39 -30.16
C LEU A 550 16.88 5.31 -31.18
N PHE A 551 17.74 4.30 -31.07
CA PHE A 551 18.79 4.03 -32.03
C PHE A 551 18.70 2.61 -32.56
N ASN A 552 18.80 2.48 -33.89
CA ASN A 552 18.98 1.20 -34.57
C ASN A 552 20.48 0.97 -34.82
N ASP A 553 21.13 0.16 -33.97
CA ASP A 553 22.55 -0.22 -34.13
C ASP A 553 22.78 -1.45 -35.01
N GLY A 554 21.69 -2.06 -35.49
CA GLY A 554 21.70 -3.20 -36.41
C GLY A 554 22.13 -2.87 -37.83
N SER A 555 22.28 -3.92 -38.64
CA SER A 555 22.63 -3.79 -40.06
C SER A 555 21.43 -3.68 -41.01
N GLU A 556 20.21 -3.85 -40.51
CA GLU A 556 18.97 -3.87 -41.28
C GLU A 556 18.00 -2.77 -40.82
N ASN A 557 17.06 -2.39 -41.69
CA ASN A 557 16.02 -1.42 -41.34
C ASN A 557 14.97 -2.08 -40.42
N ILE A 558 14.55 -1.39 -39.36
CA ILE A 558 13.55 -1.89 -38.40
C ILE A 558 12.23 -1.15 -38.60
N ASN A 559 11.15 -1.90 -38.83
CA ASN A 559 9.79 -1.35 -38.88
C ASN A 559 9.13 -1.47 -37.51
N LEU A 560 8.70 -0.35 -36.95
CA LEU A 560 8.14 -0.25 -35.60
C LEU A 560 6.64 -0.55 -35.53
N SER A 561 6.00 -0.98 -36.61
CA SER A 561 4.55 -1.25 -36.59
C SER A 561 4.20 -2.27 -35.51
N GLY A 562 3.43 -1.82 -34.51
CA GLY A 562 2.99 -2.60 -33.36
C GLY A 562 3.93 -2.56 -32.15
N TYR A 563 5.13 -1.99 -32.27
CA TYR A 563 6.00 -1.73 -31.12
C TYR A 563 5.33 -0.71 -30.19
N SER A 564 5.73 -0.67 -28.93
CA SER A 564 5.30 0.36 -27.98
C SER A 564 6.44 0.89 -27.13
N ILE A 565 6.29 2.11 -26.63
CA ILE A 565 7.14 2.67 -25.57
C ILE A 565 6.26 3.21 -24.45
N SER A 566 6.64 2.95 -23.20
CA SER A 566 5.96 3.48 -22.03
C SER A 566 6.90 4.27 -21.12
N VAL A 567 6.32 5.23 -20.40
CA VAL A 567 6.98 5.94 -19.30
C VAL A 567 6.22 5.63 -18.02
N GLY A 568 6.82 4.80 -17.16
CA GLY A 568 6.10 4.14 -16.07
C GLY A 568 5.10 3.09 -16.56
N PRO A 569 4.30 2.50 -15.64
CA PRO A 569 3.38 1.41 -15.95
C PRO A 569 2.10 1.85 -16.68
N ASP A 570 1.70 3.12 -16.57
CA ASP A 570 0.35 3.58 -16.96
C ASP A 570 0.28 4.37 -18.28
N SER A 571 1.42 4.69 -18.92
CA SER A 571 1.45 5.50 -20.16
C SER A 571 2.10 4.73 -21.31
N GLU A 572 1.33 4.12 -22.22
CA GLU A 572 1.87 3.34 -23.34
C GLU A 572 1.54 3.97 -24.70
N PHE A 573 2.57 4.32 -25.47
CA PHE A 573 2.47 4.83 -26.84
C PHE A 573 2.83 3.73 -27.85
N PHE A 574 1.93 3.47 -28.80
CA PHE A 574 2.15 2.51 -29.88
C PHE A 574 2.64 3.19 -31.15
N PHE A 575 3.66 2.61 -31.77
CA PHE A 575 4.20 3.11 -33.03
C PHE A 575 3.33 2.67 -34.22
N ASP A 576 3.08 3.63 -35.11
CA ASP A 576 2.51 3.39 -36.43
C ASP A 576 3.53 2.73 -37.39
N ASN A 577 3.22 2.66 -38.68
CA ASN A 577 4.10 2.11 -39.72
C ASN A 577 5.32 3.00 -40.02
N ILE A 578 6.24 3.08 -39.06
CA ILE A 578 7.45 3.89 -39.07
C ILE A 578 8.66 2.97 -39.20
N THR A 579 9.69 3.38 -39.95
CA THR A 579 10.88 2.57 -40.16
C THR A 579 12.12 3.35 -39.79
N ILE A 580 12.97 2.79 -38.91
CA ILE A 580 14.30 3.33 -38.60
C ILE A 580 15.32 2.61 -39.48
N GLU A 581 15.98 3.32 -40.40
CA GLU A 581 17.05 2.72 -41.20
C GLU A 581 18.24 2.28 -40.32
N ALA A 582 19.00 1.28 -40.79
CA ALA A 582 20.21 0.82 -40.10
C ALA A 582 21.18 1.98 -39.78
N GLY A 583 21.60 2.08 -38.52
CA GLY A 583 22.50 3.14 -38.03
C GLY A 583 21.86 4.52 -37.93
N LYS A 584 20.52 4.62 -37.86
CA LYS A 584 19.79 5.89 -37.68
C LYS A 584 19.13 5.98 -36.31
N TYR A 585 18.83 7.22 -35.95
CA TYR A 585 18.14 7.61 -34.72
C TYR A 585 16.71 8.02 -35.05
N LEU A 586 15.78 7.73 -34.15
CA LEU A 586 14.41 8.24 -34.17
C LEU A 586 14.16 9.05 -32.91
N LEU A 587 13.70 10.28 -33.09
CA LEU A 587 13.43 11.19 -31.99
C LEU A 587 11.93 11.20 -31.66
N LEU A 588 11.60 10.88 -30.42
CA LEU A 588 10.26 11.00 -29.86
C LEU A 588 10.21 12.26 -29.02
N LEU A 589 9.40 13.21 -29.46
CA LEU A 589 9.21 14.51 -28.83
C LEU A 589 8.04 14.42 -27.87
N ALA A 590 8.33 14.44 -26.57
CA ALA A 590 7.31 14.55 -25.55
C ALA A 590 6.68 15.96 -25.54
N LYS A 591 5.51 16.08 -24.91
CA LYS A 591 4.54 17.17 -25.09
C LYS A 591 5.15 18.58 -25.11
N GLY A 592 5.06 19.28 -26.25
CA GLY A 592 5.59 20.64 -26.42
C GLY A 592 6.96 20.73 -27.11
N GLY A 593 7.55 19.61 -27.53
CA GLY A 593 8.75 19.60 -28.36
C GLY A 593 8.55 20.26 -29.74
N ILE A 594 9.56 21.02 -30.19
CA ILE A 594 9.61 21.53 -31.57
C ILE A 594 10.35 20.50 -32.43
N PRO A 595 9.82 20.10 -33.61
CA PRO A 595 10.48 19.16 -34.50
C PRO A 595 11.93 19.54 -34.79
N ALA A 596 12.88 18.67 -34.44
CA ALA A 596 14.26 18.80 -34.88
C ALA A 596 14.34 18.59 -36.39
N ALA A 597 15.43 19.04 -37.03
CA ALA A 597 15.67 18.78 -38.45
C ALA A 597 16.01 17.28 -38.66
N GLY A 598 15.00 16.44 -38.90
CA GLY A 598 15.09 14.98 -39.07
C GLY A 598 13.71 14.32 -38.99
N GLU A 599 13.64 12.98 -39.11
CA GLU A 599 12.41 12.22 -38.82
C GLU A 599 12.16 12.25 -37.31
N SER A 600 11.07 12.89 -36.88
CA SER A 600 10.66 12.98 -35.48
C SER A 600 9.16 12.70 -35.36
N ILE A 601 8.75 12.16 -34.22
CA ILE A 601 7.35 11.88 -33.88
C ILE A 601 7.03 12.69 -32.63
N VAL A 602 5.85 13.30 -32.59
CA VAL A 602 5.36 13.98 -31.39
C VAL A 602 4.46 13.02 -30.62
N ILE A 603 4.76 12.80 -29.34
CA ILE A 603 3.99 12.00 -28.39
C ILE A 603 3.39 12.94 -27.35
N GLU A 604 2.15 13.40 -27.58
CA GLU A 604 1.51 14.44 -26.77
C GLU A 604 1.08 13.98 -25.37
N ASP A 605 1.02 12.66 -25.14
CA ASP A 605 0.53 12.07 -23.88
C ASP A 605 1.64 11.50 -22.99
N ILE A 606 2.91 11.65 -23.37
CA ILE A 606 4.06 11.20 -22.59
C ILE A 606 4.81 12.41 -22.00
N ARG A 607 5.16 12.28 -20.72
CA ARG A 607 6.00 13.20 -19.93
C ARG A 607 7.15 12.42 -19.31
N ILE A 608 8.30 13.07 -19.20
CA ILE A 608 9.53 12.54 -18.63
C ILE A 608 9.85 13.32 -17.36
N ASN A 609 9.68 12.70 -16.20
CA ASN A 609 9.94 13.29 -14.90
C ASN A 609 11.46 13.41 -14.65
N GLY A 610 11.90 14.63 -14.36
CA GLY A 610 13.32 14.95 -14.11
C GLY A 610 13.86 14.37 -12.80
N ALA A 611 12.99 13.92 -11.89
CA ALA A 611 13.32 13.15 -10.70
C ALA A 611 13.80 11.73 -11.02
N GLY A 612 13.44 11.20 -12.20
CA GLY A 612 13.77 9.86 -12.66
C GLY A 612 12.54 9.01 -12.91
N GLU A 613 12.59 8.19 -13.96
CA GLU A 613 11.52 7.29 -14.41
C GLU A 613 12.08 6.05 -15.11
N THR A 614 11.22 5.04 -15.23
CA THR A 614 11.48 3.85 -16.04
C THR A 614 10.81 3.97 -17.40
N LEU A 615 11.62 3.91 -18.46
CA LEU A 615 11.14 3.79 -19.83
C LEU A 615 11.19 2.33 -20.26
N ILE A 616 10.09 1.82 -20.81
CA ILE A 616 9.99 0.44 -21.28
C ILE A 616 9.67 0.44 -22.77
N LEU A 617 10.52 -0.18 -23.58
CA LEU A 617 10.32 -0.36 -25.01
C LEU A 617 9.93 -1.82 -25.26
N LYS A 618 8.81 -2.06 -25.96
CA LYS A 618 8.31 -3.39 -26.31
C LYS A 618 8.20 -3.57 -27.82
N ASP A 619 8.40 -4.80 -28.28
CA ASP A 619 8.13 -5.19 -29.66
C ASP A 619 6.62 -5.39 -29.93
N ASN A 620 6.28 -5.73 -31.17
CA ASN A 620 4.90 -5.96 -31.60
C ASN A 620 4.22 -7.22 -31.05
N THR A 621 4.94 -8.03 -30.27
CA THR A 621 4.39 -9.17 -29.53
C THR A 621 4.12 -8.84 -28.06
N GLY A 622 4.53 -7.64 -27.61
CA GLY A 622 4.49 -7.22 -26.21
C GLY A 622 5.72 -7.62 -25.40
N LYS A 623 6.76 -8.20 -26.03
CA LYS A 623 8.02 -8.54 -25.37
C LYS A 623 8.81 -7.26 -25.10
N ILE A 624 9.32 -7.08 -23.88
CA ILE A 624 10.23 -5.98 -23.53
C ILE A 624 11.56 -6.18 -24.27
N ILE A 625 11.96 -5.19 -25.07
CA ILE A 625 13.22 -5.17 -25.84
C ILE A 625 14.27 -4.23 -25.24
N ASP A 626 13.84 -3.20 -24.51
CA ASP A 626 14.72 -2.33 -23.72
C ASP A 626 13.97 -1.78 -22.50
N CYS A 627 14.71 -1.53 -21.42
CA CYS A 627 14.28 -0.81 -20.25
C CYS A 627 15.40 0.14 -19.83
N LEU A 628 15.09 1.42 -19.68
CA LEU A 628 16.05 2.46 -19.29
C LEU A 628 15.51 3.26 -18.12
N GLU A 629 16.25 3.30 -17.02
CA GLU A 629 15.90 4.06 -15.82
C GLU A 629 16.72 5.35 -15.79
N THR A 630 16.06 6.51 -15.91
CA THR A 630 16.75 7.78 -16.21
C THR A 630 17.48 8.42 -15.04
N GLY A 631 16.99 8.18 -13.83
CA GLY A 631 17.44 8.89 -12.65
C GLY A 631 17.25 10.39 -12.67
N TYR A 632 17.90 11.07 -11.72
CA TYR A 632 17.79 12.52 -11.58
C TYR A 632 18.46 13.25 -12.76
N ILE A 633 17.67 13.58 -13.78
CA ILE A 633 18.12 14.39 -14.92
C ILE A 633 17.90 15.86 -14.58
N LEU A 634 18.96 16.50 -14.09
CA LEU A 634 19.01 17.97 -14.02
C LEU A 634 18.80 18.56 -15.42
N GLY A 635 17.92 19.54 -15.56
CA GLY A 635 17.38 19.98 -16.87
C GLY A 635 18.37 20.43 -17.96
N ASP A 636 19.65 20.68 -17.66
CA ASP A 636 20.68 20.96 -18.67
C ASP A 636 21.40 19.69 -19.17
N TYR A 637 21.23 18.56 -18.49
CA TYR A 637 21.86 17.27 -18.76
C TYR A 637 20.90 16.31 -19.49
N SER A 638 21.43 15.19 -19.96
CA SER A 638 20.67 14.04 -20.47
C SER A 638 21.24 12.76 -19.87
N PHE A 639 20.47 11.69 -19.93
CA PHE A 639 20.87 10.35 -19.51
C PHE A 639 20.69 9.37 -20.65
N GLY A 640 21.57 8.39 -20.79
CA GLY A 640 21.47 7.44 -21.88
C GLY A 640 22.59 6.43 -21.87
N ARG A 641 22.84 5.83 -23.03
CA ARG A 641 23.83 4.75 -23.19
C ARG A 641 25.15 5.30 -23.71
N SER A 642 26.25 4.78 -23.17
CA SER A 642 27.62 5.12 -23.57
C SER A 642 27.87 4.78 -25.05
N GLY A 643 28.53 5.67 -25.77
CA GLY A 643 28.86 5.46 -27.18
C GLY A 643 29.82 4.30 -27.44
N ASP A 644 30.57 3.86 -26.43
CA ASP A 644 31.53 2.76 -26.52
C ASP A 644 30.96 1.42 -26.00
N ASN A 645 29.86 1.46 -25.25
CA ASN A 645 29.20 0.28 -24.71
C ASN A 645 27.71 0.56 -24.46
N LYS A 646 26.83 0.03 -25.32
CA LYS A 646 25.37 0.23 -25.19
C LYS A 646 24.80 -0.29 -23.87
N TYR A 647 25.46 -1.22 -23.18
CA TYR A 647 25.01 -1.71 -21.87
C TYR A 647 25.39 -0.80 -20.69
N LYS A 648 26.20 0.25 -20.93
CA LYS A 648 26.63 1.19 -19.90
C LYS A 648 25.76 2.44 -19.93
N GLU A 649 25.01 2.64 -18.86
CA GLU A 649 24.15 3.82 -18.64
C GLU A 649 24.96 4.96 -18.00
N ILE A 650 24.74 6.19 -18.45
CA ILE A 650 25.61 7.32 -18.16
C ILE A 650 24.88 8.66 -18.33
N PHE A 651 25.33 9.69 -17.60
CA PHE A 651 24.91 11.07 -17.81
C PHE A 651 25.79 11.80 -18.82
N PHE A 652 25.19 12.74 -19.54
CA PHE A 652 25.85 13.66 -20.46
C PHE A 652 25.58 15.12 -20.07
N ASP A 653 26.59 15.97 -20.20
CA ASP A 653 26.48 17.43 -20.03
C ASP A 653 26.05 18.18 -21.30
N THR A 654 25.81 17.44 -22.38
CA THR A 654 25.42 17.98 -23.68
C THR A 654 24.38 17.04 -24.29
N LYS A 655 23.17 17.56 -24.52
CA LYS A 655 22.09 16.86 -25.22
C LYS A 655 22.41 16.68 -26.70
N THR A 656 22.16 15.51 -27.27
CA THR A 656 22.51 15.17 -28.66
C THR A 656 21.35 14.65 -29.52
N PRO A 657 20.19 15.33 -29.56
CA PRO A 657 19.03 14.82 -30.30
C PRO A 657 19.33 14.63 -31.80
N GLY A 658 18.99 13.44 -32.29
CA GLY A 658 19.18 12.91 -33.64
C GLY A 658 20.62 12.52 -33.99
N LYS A 659 21.53 12.37 -33.01
CA LYS A 659 22.98 12.23 -33.25
C LYS A 659 23.63 11.31 -32.21
N LYS A 660 24.87 10.88 -32.50
CA LYS A 660 25.69 10.15 -31.53
C LYS A 660 25.84 10.95 -30.22
N ASN A 661 25.68 10.26 -29.09
CA ASN A 661 25.92 10.76 -27.74
C ASN A 661 27.31 11.38 -27.57
N SER A 662 27.41 12.34 -26.65
CA SER A 662 28.65 13.02 -26.29
C SER A 662 29.70 12.03 -25.79
N ASP A 663 30.97 12.21 -26.18
CA ASP A 663 32.08 11.42 -25.65
C ASP A 663 32.43 11.81 -24.19
N ARG A 664 31.83 12.89 -23.65
CA ARG A 664 32.01 13.34 -22.26
C ARG A 664 30.94 12.73 -21.35
N GLU A 665 31.35 11.71 -20.62
CA GLU A 665 30.51 10.81 -19.83
C GLU A 665 30.66 11.03 -18.32
N PHE A 666 29.54 10.99 -17.58
CA PHE A 666 29.51 11.13 -16.11
C PHE A 666 28.74 10.00 -15.45
N ILE A 667 29.35 9.37 -14.45
CA ILE A 667 28.79 8.16 -13.81
C ILE A 667 27.70 8.46 -12.77
N SER A 668 27.64 9.70 -12.26
CA SER A 668 26.65 10.15 -11.28
C SER A 668 26.69 11.68 -11.13
N THR A 669 25.91 12.23 -10.19
CA THR A 669 26.03 13.60 -9.67
C THR A 669 26.91 13.65 -8.41
N CYS A 670 27.50 14.81 -8.10
CA CYS A 670 28.21 15.05 -6.83
C CYS A 670 27.21 15.23 -5.66
N ALA A 671 27.64 14.87 -4.45
CA ALA A 671 26.91 15.15 -3.21
C ALA A 671 26.77 16.66 -2.93
N LYS A 672 25.67 17.10 -2.31
CA LYS A 672 25.51 18.48 -1.84
C LYS A 672 26.58 18.81 -0.79
N PRO A 673 27.24 19.99 -0.83
CA PRO A 673 28.12 20.41 0.24
C PRO A 673 27.38 20.56 1.57
N THR A 674 28.02 20.15 2.67
CA THR A 674 27.48 20.31 4.04
C THR A 674 28.12 21.50 4.74
N PHE A 675 27.42 22.04 5.74
CA PHE A 675 27.83 23.22 6.51
C PHE A 675 28.12 22.85 7.96
N SER A 676 29.25 23.28 8.51
CA SER A 676 29.61 22.97 9.91
C SER A 676 28.75 23.69 10.96
N ALA A 677 28.10 24.79 10.57
CA ALA A 677 27.30 25.62 11.46
C ALA A 677 25.81 25.48 11.13
N LYS A 678 24.98 25.46 12.18
CA LYS A 678 23.54 25.59 12.04
C LYS A 678 23.21 27.01 11.59
N GLY A 679 22.32 27.13 10.63
CA GLY A 679 21.73 28.37 10.14
C GLY A 679 20.49 28.73 10.95
N GLY A 680 19.78 29.73 10.48
CA GLY A 680 18.70 30.38 11.21
C GLY A 680 19.26 31.46 12.12
N MET A 681 18.63 31.65 13.28
CA MET A 681 19.07 32.66 14.25
C MET A 681 20.41 32.29 14.88
N VAL A 682 21.32 33.25 14.91
CA VAL A 682 22.67 33.12 15.46
C VAL A 682 22.79 33.99 16.71
N SER A 683 23.19 33.37 17.82
CA SER A 683 23.31 34.06 19.12
C SER A 683 24.65 34.77 19.30
N GLU A 684 25.68 34.26 18.63
CA GLU A 684 27.05 34.75 18.65
C GLU A 684 27.20 35.99 17.76
N LYS A 685 28.14 36.89 18.12
CA LYS A 685 28.44 38.06 17.28
C LYS A 685 29.15 37.74 15.97
N SER A 686 29.70 36.53 15.87
CA SER A 686 30.38 36.02 14.69
C SER A 686 30.51 34.51 14.81
N ILE A 687 30.37 33.80 13.69
CA ILE A 687 30.61 32.36 13.61
C ILE A 687 31.59 32.03 12.47
N VAL A 688 32.13 30.83 12.52
CA VAL A 688 32.98 30.27 11.47
C VAL A 688 32.24 29.10 10.85
N VAL A 689 32.05 29.16 9.53
CA VAL A 689 31.38 28.14 8.73
C VAL A 689 32.41 27.41 7.90
N GLU A 690 32.52 26.11 8.11
CA GLU A 690 33.30 25.21 7.27
C GLU A 690 32.36 24.50 6.30
N LEU A 691 32.80 24.33 5.05
CA LEU A 691 32.09 23.58 4.03
C LEU A 691 32.80 22.25 3.79
N ASN A 692 32.05 21.15 3.75
CA ASN A 692 32.57 19.82 3.45
C ASN A 692 31.86 19.22 2.23
N ALA A 693 32.56 18.36 1.51
CA ALA A 693 32.03 17.61 0.38
C ALA A 693 32.82 16.31 0.21
N GLU A 694 32.31 15.39 -0.60
CA GLU A 694 32.95 14.10 -0.85
C GLU A 694 34.40 14.24 -1.39
N PRO A 695 35.30 13.28 -1.09
CA PRO A 695 36.69 13.33 -1.55
C PRO A 695 36.80 13.46 -3.07
N GLY A 696 37.75 14.27 -3.53
CA GLY A 696 37.99 14.50 -4.96
C GLY A 696 37.10 15.57 -5.59
N THR A 697 36.24 16.23 -4.81
CA THR A 697 35.44 17.37 -5.29
C THR A 697 36.06 18.73 -4.95
N ILE A 698 35.68 19.74 -5.71
CA ILE A 698 35.96 21.15 -5.47
C ILE A 698 34.64 21.85 -5.13
N ILE A 699 34.58 22.46 -3.95
CA ILE A 699 33.41 23.25 -3.54
C ILE A 699 33.49 24.66 -4.14
N LYS A 700 32.41 25.07 -4.80
CA LYS A 700 32.17 26.43 -5.30
C LYS A 700 31.05 27.08 -4.52
N TYR A 701 31.23 28.33 -4.10
CA TYR A 701 30.21 29.00 -3.29
C TYR A 701 30.02 30.48 -3.63
N THR A 702 28.89 31.02 -3.20
CA THR A 702 28.53 32.44 -3.21
C THR A 702 27.99 32.85 -1.83
N THR A 703 28.01 34.15 -1.54
CA THR A 703 27.52 34.69 -0.26
C THR A 703 26.45 35.78 -0.43
N ASN A 704 25.87 35.88 -1.63
CA ASN A 704 25.01 37.01 -2.03
C ASN A 704 23.69 36.55 -2.67
N GLY A 705 23.33 35.28 -2.48
CA GLY A 705 22.11 34.68 -3.04
C GLY A 705 22.22 34.18 -4.48
N ASN A 706 23.25 34.59 -5.25
CA ASN A 706 23.45 34.08 -6.61
C ASN A 706 23.73 32.58 -6.63
N GLU A 707 23.26 31.89 -7.66
CA GLU A 707 23.58 30.48 -7.87
C GLU A 707 25.10 30.32 -8.06
N PRO A 708 25.75 29.40 -7.33
CA PRO A 708 27.15 29.10 -7.55
C PRO A 708 27.34 28.36 -8.87
N THR A 709 28.41 28.69 -9.61
CA THR A 709 28.79 28.03 -10.86
C THR A 709 30.23 27.56 -10.76
N SER A 710 30.73 26.84 -11.78
CA SER A 710 32.15 26.47 -11.89
C SER A 710 33.10 27.68 -11.84
N THR A 711 32.62 28.88 -12.16
CA THR A 711 33.40 30.14 -12.11
C THR A 711 33.29 30.89 -10.78
N SER A 712 32.44 30.44 -9.86
CA SER A 712 32.30 31.04 -8.53
C SER A 712 33.53 30.79 -7.66
N THR A 713 33.55 31.44 -6.49
CA THR A 713 34.65 31.35 -5.52
C THR A 713 34.87 29.92 -5.08
N THR A 714 36.12 29.43 -5.19
CA THR A 714 36.51 28.12 -4.65
C THR A 714 36.67 28.21 -3.15
N TYR A 715 36.01 27.30 -2.41
CA TYR A 715 36.21 27.17 -0.97
C TYR A 715 37.59 26.57 -0.69
N THR A 716 38.40 27.27 0.11
CA THR A 716 39.79 26.88 0.44
C THR A 716 40.12 27.00 1.93
N LYS A 717 39.25 27.66 2.69
CA LYS A 717 39.38 27.88 4.13
C LYS A 717 38.02 28.23 4.73
N PRO A 718 37.81 28.03 6.03
CA PRO A 718 36.58 28.42 6.72
C PRO A 718 36.17 29.88 6.48
N ILE A 719 34.87 30.11 6.40
CA ILE A 719 34.25 31.41 6.15
C ILE A 719 33.82 32.02 7.49
N THR A 720 34.35 33.18 7.84
CA THR A 720 33.90 33.93 9.02
C THR A 720 32.78 34.88 8.63
N ILE A 721 31.65 34.81 9.33
CA ILE A 721 30.48 35.67 9.12
C ILE A 721 30.07 36.33 10.45
N ASN A 722 29.60 37.58 10.38
CA ASN A 722 29.26 38.41 11.55
C ASN A 722 28.05 39.33 11.30
N GLU A 723 27.35 39.11 10.19
CA GLU A 723 26.13 39.78 9.78
C GLU A 723 25.29 38.78 8.98
N ASN A 724 24.03 39.11 8.71
CA ASN A 724 23.14 38.22 8.00
C ASN A 724 23.76 37.81 6.66
N THR A 725 23.91 36.51 6.45
CA THR A 725 24.61 35.98 5.27
C THR A 725 23.92 34.72 4.82
N VAL A 726 23.61 34.62 3.53
CA VAL A 726 23.30 33.36 2.87
C VAL A 726 24.58 32.82 2.24
N ILE A 727 24.91 31.55 2.47
CA ILE A 727 25.96 30.85 1.75
C ILE A 727 25.30 29.80 0.86
N ARG A 728 25.56 29.85 -0.45
CA ARG A 728 25.10 28.85 -1.42
C ARG A 728 26.31 28.14 -2.00
N ALA A 729 26.30 26.81 -2.04
CA ALA A 729 27.46 26.01 -2.47
C ALA A 729 27.07 24.83 -3.37
N ILE A 730 27.97 24.46 -4.28
CA ILE A 730 27.92 23.22 -5.08
C ILE A 730 29.28 22.51 -4.99
N ALA A 731 29.26 21.19 -5.10
CA ALA A 731 30.46 20.36 -5.32
C ALA A 731 30.60 20.06 -6.81
N ILE A 732 31.84 20.05 -7.30
CA ILE A 732 32.17 19.74 -8.70
C ILE A 732 33.32 18.74 -8.73
N SER A 733 33.26 17.75 -9.62
CA SER A 733 34.37 16.86 -9.93
C SER A 733 34.54 16.70 -11.44
N ASP A 734 35.61 16.02 -11.85
CA ASP A 734 35.86 15.72 -13.26
C ASP A 734 35.07 14.50 -13.75
N SER A 735 34.61 13.61 -12.86
CA SER A 735 33.96 12.33 -13.18
C SER A 735 32.46 12.28 -12.88
N LYS A 736 31.92 13.28 -12.16
CA LYS A 736 30.50 13.40 -11.81
C LYS A 736 29.96 14.77 -12.21
N LEU A 737 28.65 14.83 -12.50
CA LEU A 737 27.94 16.09 -12.67
C LEU A 737 27.99 16.94 -11.39
N PRO A 738 27.89 18.28 -11.47
CA PRO A 738 27.82 19.14 -10.29
C PRO A 738 26.68 18.75 -9.34
N SER A 739 26.85 18.96 -8.05
CA SER A 739 25.79 18.73 -7.07
C SER A 739 24.62 19.70 -7.27
N ALA A 740 23.46 19.36 -6.72
CA ALA A 740 22.43 20.35 -6.44
C ALA A 740 22.98 21.46 -5.52
N ILE A 741 22.34 22.64 -5.54
CA ILE A 741 22.74 23.77 -4.70
C ILE A 741 22.34 23.48 -3.25
N ALA A 742 23.31 23.56 -2.35
CA ALA A 742 23.09 23.58 -0.91
C ALA A 742 23.08 25.03 -0.43
N SER A 743 22.09 25.42 0.39
CA SER A 743 21.97 26.80 0.89
C SER A 743 21.86 26.82 2.40
N ARG A 744 22.51 27.81 3.02
CA ARG A 744 22.41 28.06 4.46
C ARG A 744 22.36 29.55 4.75
N THR A 745 21.30 29.99 5.40
CA THR A 745 21.10 31.39 5.79
C THR A 745 21.35 31.56 7.29
N TYR A 746 22.15 32.55 7.66
CA TYR A 746 22.50 32.89 9.05
C TYR A 746 21.97 34.28 9.39
N ILE A 747 21.25 34.43 10.51
CA ILE A 747 20.53 35.64 10.91
C ILE A 747 21.05 36.14 12.26
N PHE A 748 21.62 37.35 12.30
CA PHE A 748 22.26 37.96 13.48
C PHE A 748 21.47 39.14 14.04
N ASP A 749 20.58 39.75 13.25
CA ASP A 749 20.09 41.09 13.50
C ASP A 749 18.74 41.15 14.24
N LYS A 750 17.98 40.04 14.26
CA LYS A 750 16.63 39.95 14.81
C LYS A 750 16.39 38.63 15.52
N THR A 751 15.43 38.64 16.43
CA THR A 751 14.89 37.45 17.10
C THR A 751 13.42 37.34 16.74
N HIS A 752 12.97 36.13 16.43
CA HIS A 752 11.60 35.86 15.98
C HIS A 752 10.92 34.88 16.94
N ASP A 753 9.66 35.17 17.27
CA ASP A 753 8.79 34.29 18.05
C ASP A 753 7.80 33.51 17.16
N ILE A 754 7.98 33.62 15.84
CA ILE A 754 7.23 32.94 14.79
C ILE A 754 8.22 32.17 13.90
N PRO A 755 7.76 31.18 13.12
CA PRO A 755 8.62 30.46 12.19
C PRO A 755 9.32 31.40 11.19
N ILE A 756 10.45 30.96 10.67
CA ILE A 756 11.28 31.73 9.72
C ILE A 756 11.37 30.96 8.40
N MET A 757 11.09 31.65 7.29
CA MET A 757 11.32 31.12 5.95
C MET A 757 12.39 31.93 5.23
N CYS A 758 13.53 31.32 4.96
CA CYS A 758 14.62 31.92 4.20
C CYS A 758 14.54 31.47 2.74
N ILE A 759 14.44 32.43 1.82
CA ILE A 759 14.38 32.22 0.38
C ILE A 759 15.68 32.72 -0.23
N SER A 760 16.35 31.86 -0.98
CA SER A 760 17.64 32.13 -1.61
C SER A 760 17.52 32.07 -3.12
N SER A 761 17.79 33.19 -3.79
CA SER A 761 17.63 33.34 -5.23
C SER A 761 18.63 34.32 -5.82
N GLY A 762 19.09 34.05 -7.05
CA GLY A 762 19.92 35.00 -7.79
C GLY A 762 19.16 36.28 -8.14
N ASN A 763 19.91 37.39 -8.25
CA ASN A 763 19.35 38.71 -8.58
C ASN A 763 18.62 38.73 -9.92
N TYR A 764 19.07 37.91 -10.88
CA TYR A 764 18.47 37.81 -12.22
C TYR A 764 16.97 37.49 -12.17
N GLY A 765 16.58 36.48 -11.38
CA GLY A 765 15.20 35.97 -11.35
C GLY A 765 14.22 36.87 -10.61
N LEU A 766 14.61 37.44 -9.46
CA LEU A 766 13.69 38.22 -8.62
C LEU A 766 13.78 39.72 -8.87
N PHE A 767 14.97 40.31 -8.94
CA PHE A 767 15.13 41.76 -8.77
C PHE A 767 15.72 42.48 -9.99
N SER A 768 16.20 41.76 -10.99
CA SER A 768 16.78 42.39 -12.17
C SER A 768 15.75 43.24 -12.93
N TYR A 769 16.21 44.34 -13.51
CA TYR A 769 15.34 45.25 -14.26
C TYR A 769 14.70 44.56 -15.48
N ASP A 770 15.46 43.71 -16.18
CA ASP A 770 14.98 43.10 -17.41
C ASP A 770 14.18 41.81 -17.18
N HIS A 771 14.46 41.03 -16.11
CA HIS A 771 13.90 39.67 -15.94
C HIS A 771 13.30 39.41 -14.55
N GLY A 772 13.50 40.34 -13.61
CA GLY A 772 13.13 40.19 -12.21
C GLY A 772 11.62 40.28 -12.01
N ILE A 773 11.01 39.22 -11.48
CA ILE A 773 9.55 39.16 -11.26
C ILE A 773 9.07 40.10 -10.15
N TYR A 774 9.98 40.63 -9.33
CA TYR A 774 9.68 41.62 -8.30
C TYR A 774 9.84 43.07 -8.82
N ALA A 775 10.56 43.27 -9.92
CA ALA A 775 10.87 44.58 -10.47
C ALA A 775 9.68 45.17 -11.26
N ALA A 776 9.59 46.50 -11.34
CA ALA A 776 8.71 47.13 -12.33
C ALA A 776 9.20 46.81 -13.75
N GLY A 777 10.52 46.93 -13.95
CA GLY A 777 11.24 46.44 -15.12
C GLY A 777 11.05 47.25 -16.39
N LYS A 778 11.66 46.74 -17.48
CA LYS A 778 11.81 47.48 -18.75
C LYS A 778 10.50 47.72 -19.49
N GLY A 779 9.55 46.81 -19.38
CA GLY A 779 8.23 46.90 -20.01
C GLY A 779 7.30 47.92 -19.35
N HIS A 780 7.65 48.39 -18.15
CA HIS A 780 6.82 49.30 -17.38
C HIS A 780 6.75 50.68 -18.03
N THR A 781 5.59 50.98 -18.60
CA THR A 781 5.31 52.22 -19.33
C THR A 781 4.07 52.95 -18.81
N ASP A 782 3.24 52.29 -18.02
CA ASP A 782 2.06 52.86 -17.41
C ASP A 782 2.36 53.59 -16.10
N SER A 783 1.79 54.78 -15.93
CA SER A 783 1.98 55.59 -14.73
C SER A 783 0.87 55.41 -13.68
N GLU A 784 -0.17 54.62 -14.00
CA GLU A 784 -1.34 54.43 -13.16
C GLU A 784 -1.33 53.04 -12.51
N PHE A 785 -1.59 53.02 -11.20
CA PHE A 785 -1.79 51.79 -10.44
C PHE A 785 -2.97 50.99 -11.06
N PRO A 786 -2.82 49.68 -11.32
CA PRO A 786 -1.84 48.78 -10.71
C PRO A 786 -0.67 48.40 -11.65
N PHE A 787 -0.33 49.25 -12.63
CA PHE A 787 0.89 49.11 -13.43
C PHE A 787 1.02 47.79 -14.22
N TYR A 788 -0.03 47.39 -14.94
CA TYR A 788 -0.13 46.14 -15.70
C TYR A 788 1.05 45.81 -16.63
N THR A 789 1.82 46.81 -17.07
CA THR A 789 2.98 46.58 -17.95
C THR A 789 4.26 46.18 -17.23
N ALA A 790 4.24 46.12 -15.90
CA ALA A 790 5.39 45.76 -15.08
C ALA A 790 5.68 44.25 -15.03
N ASN A 791 6.92 43.86 -14.71
CA ASN A 791 7.35 42.46 -14.70
C ASN A 791 6.59 41.57 -13.68
N TYR A 792 6.12 42.14 -12.57
CA TYR A 792 5.32 41.41 -11.58
C TYR A 792 3.93 40.96 -12.06
N TRP A 793 3.60 41.22 -13.33
CA TRP A 793 2.42 40.70 -14.02
C TRP A 793 2.70 39.50 -14.93
N TRP A 794 3.96 39.08 -15.10
CA TRP A 794 4.36 38.09 -16.12
C TRP A 794 4.00 36.63 -15.80
N ASP A 795 3.29 36.36 -14.69
CA ASP A 795 2.98 35.00 -14.20
C ASP A 795 4.18 34.06 -14.31
N ALA A 796 5.36 34.62 -14.08
CA ALA A 796 6.62 33.96 -14.34
C ALA A 796 7.15 33.39 -13.02
N GLU A 797 7.40 32.09 -13.04
CA GLU A 797 8.05 31.35 -11.98
C GLU A 797 9.58 31.48 -12.07
N ARG A 798 10.30 31.29 -10.95
CA ARG A 798 11.76 31.36 -10.86
C ARG A 798 12.29 30.31 -9.87
N PRO A 799 13.48 29.72 -10.10
CA PRO A 799 14.07 28.78 -9.16
C PRO A 799 14.53 29.47 -7.87
N VAL A 800 14.26 28.85 -6.73
CA VAL A 800 14.73 29.26 -5.39
C VAL A 800 15.17 28.07 -4.56
N SER A 801 16.04 28.31 -3.57
CA SER A 801 16.24 27.40 -2.43
C SER A 801 15.51 27.96 -1.21
N ILE A 802 14.83 27.12 -0.45
CA ILE A 802 14.02 27.50 0.71
C ILE A 802 14.51 26.74 1.93
N GLU A 803 14.74 27.45 3.02
CA GLU A 803 15.00 26.90 4.35
C GLU A 803 13.84 27.34 5.27
N TYR A 804 13.18 26.40 5.94
CA TYR A 804 12.12 26.70 6.92
C TYR A 804 12.56 26.29 8.32
N TYR A 805 12.46 27.23 9.26
CA TYR A 805 12.84 27.06 10.65
C TYR A 805 11.64 27.23 11.55
N GLU A 806 11.50 26.30 12.49
CA GLU A 806 10.48 26.35 13.53
C GLU A 806 10.76 27.46 14.55
N THR A 807 9.75 27.75 15.38
CA THR A 807 9.84 28.75 16.45
C THR A 807 10.97 28.49 17.46
N ASP A 808 11.37 27.22 17.63
CA ASP A 808 12.49 26.81 18.47
C ASP A 808 13.87 26.98 17.80
N GLY A 809 13.89 27.40 16.54
CA GLY A 809 15.10 27.59 15.72
C GLY A 809 15.60 26.33 15.02
N LYS A 810 14.90 25.18 15.14
CA LYS A 810 15.23 23.96 14.39
C LYS A 810 14.98 24.18 12.90
N LEU A 811 15.97 23.82 12.06
CA LEU A 811 15.75 23.70 10.62
C LEU A 811 14.84 22.49 10.39
N ALA A 812 13.65 22.72 9.86
CA ALA A 812 12.69 21.67 9.58
C ALA A 812 12.67 21.27 8.10
N LEU A 813 12.87 22.22 7.18
CA LEU A 813 12.89 21.94 5.73
C LEU A 813 14.06 22.66 5.03
N ASP A 814 14.67 21.99 4.05
CA ASP A 814 15.67 22.53 3.11
C ASP A 814 15.44 21.92 1.72
N PHE A 815 14.86 22.70 0.80
CA PHE A 815 14.48 22.23 -0.53
C PHE A 815 14.59 23.31 -1.60
N ASN A 816 14.54 22.90 -2.87
CA ASN A 816 14.44 23.82 -4.00
C ASN A 816 13.00 23.83 -4.52
N ALA A 817 12.57 24.97 -5.04
CA ALA A 817 11.20 25.15 -5.52
C ALA A 817 11.12 26.23 -6.61
N GLY A 818 9.96 26.32 -7.25
CA GLY A 818 9.56 27.45 -8.06
C GLY A 818 8.94 28.55 -7.20
N ILE A 819 9.23 29.82 -7.50
CA ILE A 819 8.56 30.97 -6.89
C ILE A 819 7.91 31.85 -7.95
N GLN A 820 6.65 32.21 -7.74
CA GLN A 820 5.89 33.11 -8.63
C GLN A 820 5.24 34.22 -7.82
N ILE A 821 5.08 35.42 -8.40
CA ILE A 821 4.26 36.48 -7.77
C ILE A 821 2.78 36.06 -7.73
N TYR A 822 2.11 36.26 -6.60
CA TYR A 822 0.70 35.93 -6.40
C TYR A 822 -0.19 37.17 -6.19
N GLY A 823 -1.48 37.05 -6.55
CA GLY A 823 -2.53 38.01 -6.25
C GLY A 823 -3.06 38.79 -7.46
N GLY A 824 -4.05 39.65 -7.20
CA GLY A 824 -4.62 40.60 -8.18
C GLY A 824 -3.91 41.96 -8.11
N PHE A 825 -4.60 43.00 -7.66
CA PHE A 825 -3.99 44.34 -7.51
C PHE A 825 -2.85 44.38 -6.47
N SER A 826 -2.83 43.43 -5.53
CA SER A 826 -1.78 43.31 -4.52
C SER A 826 -0.39 43.06 -5.11
N ARG A 827 -0.28 42.59 -6.37
CA ARG A 827 0.99 42.46 -7.11
C ARG A 827 1.74 43.78 -7.24
N ALA A 828 1.02 44.88 -7.34
CA ALA A 828 1.58 46.21 -7.49
C ALA A 828 2.02 46.83 -6.15
N LEU A 829 1.74 46.18 -5.03
CA LEU A 829 2.17 46.63 -3.71
C LEU A 829 3.68 46.43 -3.52
N ALA A 830 4.27 47.19 -2.59
CA ALA A 830 5.71 47.16 -2.31
C ALA A 830 6.17 45.79 -1.76
N GLN A 831 5.43 45.25 -0.79
CA GLN A 831 5.53 43.85 -0.37
C GLN A 831 4.58 43.02 -1.25
N LYS A 832 5.08 42.00 -1.95
CA LYS A 832 4.29 41.17 -2.88
C LYS A 832 4.11 39.77 -2.31
N SER A 833 2.96 39.15 -2.58
CA SER A 833 2.74 37.74 -2.23
C SER A 833 3.46 36.80 -3.19
N PHE A 834 3.75 35.59 -2.74
CA PHE A 834 4.35 34.54 -3.55
C PHE A 834 3.52 33.27 -3.55
N ILE A 835 3.50 32.55 -4.68
CA ILE A 835 3.25 31.10 -4.70
C ILE A 835 4.61 30.42 -4.67
N ILE A 836 4.72 29.37 -3.87
CA ILE A 836 5.82 28.41 -3.93
C ILE A 836 5.28 27.14 -4.59
N HIS A 837 5.94 26.70 -5.66
CA HIS A 837 5.58 25.56 -6.48
C HIS A 837 6.56 24.41 -6.24
N MET A 838 6.04 23.26 -5.82
CA MET A 838 6.75 22.00 -5.91
C MET A 838 6.60 21.50 -7.35
N ARG A 839 7.73 21.17 -7.95
CA ARG A 839 7.84 20.57 -9.27
C ARG A 839 9.04 19.65 -9.24
N ASP A 840 8.88 18.49 -9.84
CA ASP A 840 9.97 17.57 -10.15
C ASP A 840 11.21 18.26 -10.74
N GLU A 841 11.04 19.30 -11.56
CA GLU A 841 12.12 20.08 -12.18
C GLU A 841 13.02 20.83 -11.19
N TYR A 842 12.56 21.02 -9.94
CA TYR A 842 13.36 21.54 -8.82
C TYR A 842 13.83 20.46 -7.84
N GLY A 843 13.39 19.22 -8.03
CA GLY A 843 13.78 18.04 -7.25
C GLY A 843 12.72 17.51 -6.29
N LEU A 844 11.56 18.17 -6.16
CA LEU A 844 10.42 17.70 -5.37
C LEU A 844 9.11 18.08 -6.08
N ASP A 845 8.29 17.10 -6.45
CA ASP A 845 6.96 17.35 -7.03
C ASP A 845 5.90 17.65 -5.97
N GLU A 846 6.10 17.16 -4.74
CA GLU A 846 5.24 17.40 -3.58
C GLU A 846 6.08 17.57 -2.31
N LEU A 847 5.56 18.35 -1.36
CA LEU A 847 6.17 18.59 -0.06
C LEU A 847 5.27 18.05 1.05
N TYR A 848 5.81 17.17 1.88
CA TYR A 848 5.13 16.62 3.05
C TYR A 848 5.64 17.33 4.32
N TYR A 849 4.81 18.17 4.92
CA TYR A 849 5.10 18.84 6.19
C TYR A 849 3.83 19.38 6.89
N PRO A 850 3.63 19.14 8.19
CA PRO A 850 2.43 19.60 8.90
C PRO A 850 2.51 21.09 9.26
N PHE A 851 2.37 21.99 8.28
CA PHE A 851 2.48 23.44 8.50
C PHE A 851 1.39 24.01 9.41
N PHE A 852 0.20 23.43 9.46
CA PHE A 852 -0.96 24.06 10.07
C PHE A 852 -1.52 23.18 11.18
N GLU A 853 -1.49 23.72 12.41
CA GLU A 853 -2.06 23.06 13.58
C GLU A 853 -3.56 22.80 13.35
N GLY A 854 -3.99 21.55 13.55
CA GLY A 854 -5.38 21.12 13.41
C GLY A 854 -5.83 20.79 11.97
N SER A 855 -4.93 20.84 10.98
CA SER A 855 -5.19 20.37 9.62
C SER A 855 -4.73 18.93 9.44
N ASP A 856 -5.58 18.08 8.86
CA ASP A 856 -5.22 16.70 8.48
C ASP A 856 -4.39 16.65 7.18
N VAL A 857 -4.37 17.76 6.42
CA VAL A 857 -3.57 17.89 5.20
C VAL A 857 -2.13 18.29 5.55
N ASN A 858 -1.19 17.41 5.19
CA ASN A 858 0.25 17.59 5.38
C ASN A 858 1.03 17.56 4.05
N ILE A 859 0.35 17.48 2.90
CA ILE A 859 0.94 17.36 1.57
C ILE A 859 0.63 18.60 0.73
N TYR A 860 1.64 19.11 0.00
CA TYR A 860 1.52 20.35 -0.76
C TYR A 860 2.27 20.30 -2.10
N LYS A 861 1.55 20.44 -3.22
CA LYS A 861 2.12 20.87 -4.51
C LYS A 861 2.39 22.35 -4.56
N ASP A 862 1.51 23.14 -3.95
CA ASP A 862 1.58 24.59 -3.95
C ASP A 862 1.21 25.15 -2.57
N PHE A 863 1.94 26.18 -2.13
CA PHE A 863 1.54 27.00 -0.97
C PHE A 863 1.84 28.47 -1.21
N ILE A 864 1.24 29.35 -0.39
CA ILE A 864 1.26 30.79 -0.58
C ILE A 864 1.96 31.48 0.58
N LEU A 865 2.86 32.41 0.27
CA LEU A 865 3.30 33.45 1.21
C LEU A 865 2.50 34.72 0.94
N ARG A 866 1.42 34.94 1.70
CA ARG A 866 0.49 36.05 1.47
C ARG A 866 0.94 37.29 2.23
N ASN A 867 0.98 38.43 1.55
CA ASN A 867 1.35 39.73 2.11
C ASN A 867 0.22 40.43 2.90
N GLY A 868 -0.94 39.81 3.08
CA GLY A 868 -2.14 40.42 3.68
C GLY A 868 -3.10 41.10 2.68
N GLY A 869 -2.86 40.99 1.37
CA GLY A 869 -3.78 41.54 0.37
C GLY A 869 -3.87 43.06 0.42
N GLN A 870 -5.09 43.61 0.46
CA GLN A 870 -5.34 45.04 0.68
C GLN A 870 -5.38 45.42 2.17
N ASP A 871 -5.43 44.46 3.10
CA ASP A 871 -5.19 44.66 4.53
C ASP A 871 -3.68 44.81 4.82
N THR A 872 -3.09 45.86 4.23
CA THR A 872 -1.67 46.19 4.42
C THR A 872 -1.37 46.77 5.79
N ARG A 873 -2.41 47.18 6.55
CA ARG A 873 -2.27 47.77 7.88
C ARG A 873 -2.21 46.70 8.95
N THR A 874 -3.28 45.92 9.14
CA THR A 874 -3.33 44.92 10.21
C THR A 874 -2.71 43.59 9.81
N LYS A 875 -2.85 43.21 8.52
CA LYS A 875 -2.41 41.95 7.93
C LYS A 875 -3.01 40.69 8.59
N MET A 876 -4.12 40.84 9.30
CA MET A 876 -4.70 39.79 10.13
C MET A 876 -6.14 39.43 9.73
N LYS A 877 -6.86 40.32 9.05
CA LYS A 877 -8.31 40.15 8.82
C LYS A 877 -8.63 38.88 8.05
N ASP A 878 -7.97 38.71 6.91
CA ASP A 878 -8.14 37.54 6.04
C ASP A 878 -7.75 36.25 6.76
N TYR A 879 -6.74 36.29 7.64
CA TYR A 879 -6.29 35.12 8.39
C TYR A 879 -7.28 34.74 9.48
N TYR A 880 -7.67 35.71 10.30
CA TYR A 880 -8.64 35.51 11.38
C TYR A 880 -9.99 35.01 10.86
N ILE A 881 -10.53 35.66 9.83
CA ILE A 881 -11.87 35.34 9.33
C ILE A 881 -11.87 33.99 8.60
N SER A 882 -10.82 33.66 7.84
CA SER A 882 -10.68 32.32 7.25
C SER A 882 -10.60 31.25 8.34
N LYS A 883 -9.90 31.53 9.44
CA LYS A 883 -9.82 30.62 10.59
C LYS A 883 -11.19 30.38 11.23
N CYS A 884 -11.96 31.44 11.50
CA CYS A 884 -13.34 31.28 11.99
C CYS A 884 -14.21 30.49 11.00
N ALA A 885 -13.98 30.65 9.69
CA ALA A 885 -14.75 29.96 8.66
C ALA A 885 -14.49 28.44 8.65
N ILE A 886 -13.27 28.02 9.01
CA ILE A 886 -12.88 26.61 9.15
C ILE A 886 -13.36 26.05 10.49
N GLU A 887 -13.11 26.77 11.59
CA GLU A 887 -13.35 26.25 12.95
C GLU A 887 -14.83 26.24 13.34
N GLU A 888 -15.60 27.24 12.89
CA GLU A 888 -17.00 27.42 13.31
C GLU A 888 -18.01 27.33 12.14
N GLY A 889 -17.50 27.35 10.91
CA GLY A 889 -18.29 27.35 9.68
C GLY A 889 -18.18 26.02 8.93
N ASN A 890 -19.17 25.74 8.09
CA ASN A 890 -19.04 24.73 7.04
C ASN A 890 -18.46 25.38 5.77
N GLN A 891 -17.25 25.95 5.86
CA GLN A 891 -16.60 26.64 4.73
C GLN A 891 -15.32 25.96 4.28
N ASP A 892 -15.13 25.92 2.97
CA ASP A 892 -13.88 25.50 2.33
C ASP A 892 -12.96 26.73 2.24
N ALA A 893 -12.13 26.93 3.25
CA ALA A 893 -11.18 28.04 3.34
C ALA A 893 -9.76 27.55 3.65
N THR A 894 -8.76 28.41 3.45
CA THR A 894 -7.35 28.05 3.65
C THR A 894 -6.91 28.20 5.09
N SER A 895 -6.28 27.16 5.63
CA SER A 895 -5.45 27.26 6.83
C SER A 895 -4.25 28.18 6.59
N GLY A 896 -3.71 28.73 7.67
CA GLY A 896 -2.53 29.59 7.58
C GLY A 896 -1.82 29.85 8.90
N GLN A 897 -0.63 30.42 8.85
CA GLN A 897 0.11 30.89 10.03
C GLN A 897 1.08 32.04 9.69
N PRO A 898 1.39 32.95 10.63
CA PRO A 898 2.38 34.00 10.42
C PRO A 898 3.80 33.41 10.29
N VAL A 899 4.58 33.94 9.36
CA VAL A 899 5.98 33.54 9.13
C VAL A 899 6.84 34.77 8.83
N ALA A 900 8.04 34.83 9.43
CA ALA A 900 9.05 35.83 9.12
C ALA A 900 9.81 35.41 7.85
N VAL A 901 9.76 36.21 6.79
CA VAL A 901 10.43 35.86 5.53
C VAL A 901 11.73 36.63 5.38
N TYR A 902 12.79 35.91 5.03
CA TYR A 902 14.08 36.45 4.61
C TYR A 902 14.32 36.13 3.14
N ILE A 903 14.82 37.11 2.36
CA ILE A 903 15.27 36.87 0.99
C ILE A 903 16.75 37.20 0.90
N ASN A 904 17.59 36.22 0.58
CA ASN A 904 19.05 36.36 0.51
C ASN A 904 19.68 36.94 1.79
N GLY A 905 19.19 36.54 2.96
CA GLY A 905 19.64 37.06 4.27
C GLY A 905 19.03 38.41 4.68
N GLU A 906 18.28 39.07 3.80
CA GLU A 906 17.60 40.32 4.11
C GLU A 906 16.17 40.06 4.61
N TYR A 907 15.82 40.67 5.73
CA TYR A 907 14.46 40.60 6.26
C TYR A 907 13.46 41.23 5.27
N TRP A 908 12.49 40.44 4.83
CA TRP A 908 11.54 40.81 3.80
C TRP A 908 10.12 41.07 4.34
N GLY A 909 9.88 40.80 5.62
CA GLY A 909 8.62 41.14 6.29
C GLY A 909 7.87 39.93 6.83
N LEU A 910 6.78 40.24 7.53
CA LEU A 910 5.77 39.30 7.96
C LEU A 910 4.89 38.89 6.77
N TYR A 911 4.78 37.59 6.56
CA TYR A 911 3.85 36.95 5.63
C TYR A 911 2.92 36.02 6.40
N ASN A 912 1.80 35.67 5.77
CA ASN A 912 0.96 34.58 6.22
C ASN A 912 1.16 33.41 5.26
N LEU A 913 1.81 32.35 5.74
CA LEU A 913 1.93 31.08 5.03
C LEU A 913 0.54 30.45 4.97
N ARG A 914 0.10 30.00 3.80
CA ARG A 914 -1.24 29.45 3.57
C ARG A 914 -1.23 28.31 2.56
N GLU A 915 -2.25 27.48 2.66
CA GLU A 915 -2.69 26.62 1.56
C GLU A 915 -3.06 27.43 0.32
N LYS A 916 -3.00 26.80 -0.86
CA LYS A 916 -3.49 27.38 -2.11
C LYS A 916 -4.80 26.72 -2.52
N ILE A 917 -5.89 27.48 -2.58
CA ILE A 917 -7.16 26.96 -3.11
C ILE A 917 -7.05 26.71 -4.63
N ASN A 918 -6.91 25.44 -4.99
CA ASN A 918 -6.89 24.87 -6.34
C ASN A 918 -7.50 23.45 -6.32
N ALA A 919 -7.35 22.69 -7.41
CA ALA A 919 -7.83 21.30 -7.48
C ALA A 919 -7.09 20.39 -6.49
N ASP A 920 -5.77 20.58 -6.30
CA ASP A 920 -4.98 19.80 -5.34
C ASP A 920 -5.48 19.98 -3.89
N TYR A 921 -5.77 21.22 -3.47
CA TYR A 921 -6.40 21.49 -2.17
C TYR A 921 -7.70 20.68 -1.99
N LEU A 922 -8.57 20.68 -2.99
CA LEU A 922 -9.82 19.91 -2.90
C LEU A 922 -9.55 18.39 -2.91
N SER A 923 -8.57 17.94 -3.67
CA SER A 923 -8.12 16.55 -3.69
C SER A 923 -7.68 16.10 -2.30
N TYR A 924 -6.80 16.86 -1.64
CA TYR A 924 -6.26 16.52 -0.32
C TYR A 924 -7.31 16.58 0.80
N HIS A 925 -8.22 17.56 0.76
CA HIS A 925 -9.25 17.72 1.80
C HIS A 925 -10.43 16.74 1.65
N TYR A 926 -10.71 16.26 0.43
CA TYR A 926 -11.89 15.43 0.16
C TYR A 926 -11.57 14.04 -0.42
N ASN A 927 -10.29 13.69 -0.55
CA ASN A 927 -9.82 12.45 -1.17
C ASN A 927 -10.42 12.24 -2.58
N LEU A 928 -10.29 13.26 -3.43
CA LEU A 928 -10.83 13.27 -4.79
C LEU A 928 -9.70 13.28 -5.82
N ASP A 929 -9.93 12.64 -6.97
CA ASP A 929 -9.07 12.81 -8.14
C ASP A 929 -9.20 14.24 -8.69
N THR A 930 -8.07 14.91 -8.91
CA THR A 930 -8.02 16.27 -9.46
C THR A 930 -8.75 16.39 -10.79
N ASP A 931 -8.69 15.36 -11.65
CA ASP A 931 -9.33 15.38 -12.98
C ASP A 931 -10.86 15.40 -12.89
N ASN A 932 -11.40 14.93 -11.76
CA ASN A 932 -12.84 14.90 -11.49
C ASN A 932 -13.33 16.17 -10.76
N ILE A 933 -12.51 17.19 -10.58
CA ILE A 933 -12.91 18.41 -9.86
C ILE A 933 -13.29 19.53 -10.85
N ASN A 934 -14.44 20.16 -10.65
CA ASN A 934 -14.83 21.37 -11.35
C ASN A 934 -14.69 22.58 -10.42
N ILE A 935 -13.98 23.63 -10.85
CA ILE A 935 -13.88 24.90 -10.12
C ILE A 935 -14.35 26.03 -11.03
N ILE A 936 -15.33 26.79 -10.58
CA ILE A 936 -16.01 27.83 -11.36
C ILE A 936 -15.80 29.19 -10.72
N ALA A 937 -15.34 30.17 -11.50
CA ALA A 937 -15.25 31.55 -11.07
C ALA A 937 -16.66 32.18 -10.91
N ALA A 938 -16.75 33.28 -10.17
CA ALA A 938 -17.99 34.05 -9.96
C ALA A 938 -18.82 34.31 -11.25
N ASN A 939 -18.14 34.62 -12.35
CA ASN A 939 -18.76 34.92 -13.65
C ASN A 939 -19.21 33.67 -14.43
N GLY A 940 -18.99 32.46 -13.90
CA GLY A 940 -19.35 31.19 -14.51
C GLY A 940 -18.27 30.57 -15.40
N VAL A 941 -17.08 31.18 -15.52
CA VAL A 941 -15.95 30.61 -16.26
C VAL A 941 -15.37 29.44 -15.46
N ALA A 942 -15.16 28.30 -16.12
CA ALA A 942 -14.42 27.19 -15.54
C ALA A 942 -12.94 27.58 -15.37
N LEU A 943 -12.48 27.56 -14.12
CA LEU A 943 -11.07 27.69 -13.74
C LEU A 943 -10.36 26.32 -13.75
N HIS A 944 -11.13 25.25 -13.53
CA HIS A 944 -10.72 23.85 -13.64
C HIS A 944 -11.94 23.01 -14.07
N GLY A 945 -11.74 21.99 -14.90
CA GLY A 945 -12.82 21.16 -15.44
C GLY A 945 -13.75 21.90 -16.40
N ASN A 946 -15.04 21.57 -16.38
CA ASN A 946 -16.10 22.20 -17.17
C ASN A 946 -17.17 22.89 -16.30
N ASN A 947 -18.10 23.61 -16.92
CA ASN A 947 -19.14 24.38 -16.22
C ASN A 947 -20.58 24.00 -16.61
N GLU A 948 -20.80 22.84 -17.25
CA GLU A 948 -22.10 22.51 -17.81
C GLU A 948 -23.18 22.33 -16.72
N ASP A 949 -22.87 21.56 -15.67
CA ASP A 949 -23.76 21.34 -14.52
C ASP A 949 -24.07 22.65 -13.78
N TRP A 950 -23.07 23.55 -13.67
CA TRP A 950 -23.23 24.87 -13.08
C TRP A 950 -24.19 25.77 -13.89
N LEU A 951 -24.08 25.75 -15.21
CA LEU A 951 -24.97 26.51 -16.08
C LEU A 951 -26.42 25.99 -16.00
N GLN A 952 -26.61 24.67 -15.89
CA GLN A 952 -27.92 24.06 -15.66
C GLN A 952 -28.52 24.48 -14.31
N LEU A 953 -27.72 24.46 -13.24
CA LEU A 953 -28.08 24.98 -11.91
C LEU A 953 -28.59 26.42 -11.98
N LYS A 954 -27.82 27.31 -12.63
CA LYS A 954 -28.20 28.71 -12.77
C LYS A 954 -29.48 28.89 -13.57
N GLU A 955 -29.62 28.20 -14.70
CA GLU A 955 -30.82 28.28 -15.54
C GLU A 955 -32.05 27.77 -14.77
N PHE A 956 -31.91 26.69 -13.99
CA PHE A 956 -32.97 26.19 -13.12
C PHE A 956 -33.41 27.25 -12.10
N CYS A 957 -32.46 27.93 -11.45
CA CYS A 957 -32.74 29.03 -10.53
C CYS A 957 -33.41 30.25 -11.19
N MET A 958 -33.16 30.49 -12.48
CA MET A 958 -33.71 31.62 -13.23
C MET A 958 -35.12 31.35 -13.80
N SER A 959 -35.40 30.10 -14.15
CA SER A 959 -36.59 29.71 -14.92
C SER A 959 -37.69 29.06 -14.09
N ASN A 960 -37.52 28.92 -12.78
CA ASN A 960 -38.49 28.29 -11.88
C ASN A 960 -38.92 29.20 -10.72
N ASP A 961 -40.12 28.94 -10.19
CA ASP A 961 -40.68 29.61 -9.01
C ASP A 961 -40.33 28.81 -7.74
N PHE A 962 -39.57 29.41 -6.83
CA PHE A 962 -39.07 28.75 -5.62
C PHE A 962 -39.97 28.93 -4.40
N THR A 963 -41.10 29.63 -4.54
CA THR A 963 -42.20 29.52 -3.58
C THR A 963 -42.85 28.12 -3.63
N ILE A 964 -42.58 27.34 -4.69
CA ILE A 964 -43.01 25.95 -4.86
C ILE A 964 -41.98 25.01 -4.20
N GLN A 965 -42.46 24.21 -3.24
CA GLN A 965 -41.64 23.30 -2.43
C GLN A 965 -40.82 22.30 -3.25
N GLU A 966 -41.41 21.69 -4.28
CA GLU A 966 -40.73 20.69 -5.11
C GLU A 966 -39.50 21.28 -5.84
N ASN A 967 -39.54 22.56 -6.21
CA ASN A 967 -38.40 23.22 -6.86
C ASN A 967 -37.26 23.47 -5.87
N TYR A 968 -37.60 23.82 -4.63
CA TYR A 968 -36.62 23.95 -3.55
C TYR A 968 -35.96 22.59 -3.23
N GLU A 969 -36.74 21.53 -3.08
CA GLU A 969 -36.22 20.17 -2.83
C GLU A 969 -35.31 19.67 -3.96
N LYS A 970 -35.57 20.06 -5.22
CA LYS A 970 -34.66 19.79 -6.33
C LYS A 970 -33.35 20.57 -6.20
N LEU A 971 -33.41 21.85 -5.84
CA LEU A 971 -32.23 22.69 -5.66
C LEU A 971 -31.33 22.20 -4.51
N THR A 972 -31.90 21.73 -3.41
CA THR A 972 -31.12 21.20 -2.28
C THR A 972 -30.40 19.89 -2.58
N ASN A 973 -30.74 19.20 -3.69
CA ASN A 973 -29.97 18.08 -4.20
C ASN A 973 -28.75 18.52 -5.03
N TRP A 974 -28.73 19.77 -5.50
CA TRP A 974 -27.64 20.31 -6.31
C TRP A 974 -26.64 21.13 -5.48
N ILE A 975 -27.09 21.83 -4.45
CA ILE A 975 -26.28 22.73 -3.63
C ILE A 975 -26.20 22.22 -2.19
N ASP A 976 -25.02 22.34 -1.60
CA ASP A 976 -24.85 22.23 -0.15
C ASP A 976 -25.45 23.47 0.53
N ILE A 977 -26.67 23.32 1.03
CA ILE A 977 -27.43 24.40 1.66
C ILE A 977 -26.74 24.95 2.90
N GLU A 978 -26.01 24.11 3.63
CA GLU A 978 -25.32 24.51 4.85
C GLU A 978 -24.13 25.39 4.52
N ASN A 979 -23.22 24.92 3.66
CA ASN A 979 -22.06 25.68 3.20
C ASN A 979 -22.48 27.00 2.52
N PHE A 980 -23.51 26.98 1.68
CA PHE A 980 -23.96 28.20 1.01
C PHE A 980 -24.57 29.23 1.99
N THR A 981 -25.25 28.74 3.03
CA THR A 981 -25.82 29.60 4.07
C THR A 981 -24.73 30.22 4.92
N ASP A 982 -23.73 29.44 5.33
CA ASP A 982 -22.59 29.94 6.10
C ASP A 982 -21.79 30.96 5.31
N TYR A 983 -21.55 30.73 4.03
CA TYR A 983 -20.93 31.72 3.16
C TYR A 983 -21.64 33.08 3.24
N ILE A 984 -22.98 33.08 3.14
CA ILE A 984 -23.78 34.31 3.23
C ILE A 984 -23.65 34.94 4.62
N ILE A 985 -23.72 34.14 5.69
CA ILE A 985 -23.59 34.61 7.06
C ILE A 985 -22.22 35.26 7.27
N PHE A 986 -21.13 34.59 6.91
CA PHE A 986 -19.77 35.11 7.05
C PHE A 986 -19.56 36.40 6.25
N GLN A 987 -19.97 36.44 4.98
CA GLN A 987 -19.81 37.64 4.16
C GLN A 987 -20.61 38.84 4.72
N THR A 988 -21.82 38.60 5.22
CA THR A 988 -22.69 39.66 5.75
C THR A 988 -22.31 40.09 7.17
N PHE A 989 -21.94 39.13 8.04
CA PHE A 989 -21.52 39.39 9.41
C PHE A 989 -20.20 40.17 9.43
N PHE A 990 -19.16 39.67 8.78
CA PHE A 990 -17.87 40.37 8.68
C PHE A 990 -17.89 41.56 7.72
N SER A 991 -19.04 41.85 7.12
CA SER A 991 -19.27 42.98 6.23
C SER A 991 -18.21 43.10 5.13
N ASN A 992 -17.94 41.99 4.45
CA ASN A 992 -17.04 41.99 3.32
C ASN A 992 -17.67 42.74 2.14
N THR A 993 -17.09 43.89 1.79
CA THR A 993 -17.59 44.72 0.69
C THR A 993 -17.16 44.25 -0.69
N ASP A 994 -16.27 43.25 -0.76
CA ASP A 994 -15.74 42.67 -1.99
C ASP A 994 -16.21 41.21 -2.16
N SER A 995 -17.53 41.00 -2.04
CA SER A 995 -18.15 39.67 -2.12
C SER A 995 -18.13 39.04 -3.53
N GLY A 996 -17.37 39.63 -4.47
CA GLY A 996 -17.11 39.09 -5.80
C GLY A 996 -15.98 38.05 -5.83
N ASN A 997 -15.18 37.95 -4.76
CA ASN A 997 -14.13 36.95 -4.60
C ASN A 997 -14.73 35.61 -4.19
N ILE A 998 -15.43 34.98 -5.14
CA ILE A 998 -16.14 33.73 -4.94
C ILE A 998 -15.77 32.74 -6.04
N LYS A 999 -15.57 31.50 -5.63
CA LYS A 999 -15.48 30.35 -6.53
C LYS A 999 -16.45 29.28 -6.04
N PHE A 1000 -16.96 28.50 -6.98
CA PHE A 1000 -17.81 27.36 -6.69
C PHE A 1000 -17.08 26.10 -7.10
N TRP A 1001 -17.31 25.00 -6.41
CA TRP A 1001 -16.73 23.73 -6.80
C TRP A 1001 -17.69 22.57 -6.56
N ARG A 1002 -17.43 21.49 -7.30
CA ARG A 1002 -18.09 20.20 -7.19
C ARG A 1002 -17.25 19.13 -7.89
N ASP A 1003 -17.40 17.87 -7.49
CA ASP A 1003 -16.89 16.73 -8.23
C ASP A 1003 -17.79 16.35 -9.44
N GLU A 1004 -17.18 15.78 -10.48
CA GLU A 1004 -17.80 15.22 -11.69
C GLU A 1004 -18.74 14.05 -11.36
N SER A 1005 -18.38 13.24 -10.36
CA SER A 1005 -19.19 12.09 -9.92
C SER A 1005 -20.47 12.49 -9.17
N LYS A 1006 -20.60 13.79 -8.87
CA LYS A 1006 -21.76 14.42 -8.22
C LYS A 1006 -22.02 13.89 -6.81
N THR A 1007 -21.04 13.24 -6.19
CA THR A 1007 -21.10 12.74 -4.81
C THR A 1007 -21.15 13.91 -3.82
N MET A 1008 -20.38 14.96 -4.11
CA MET A 1008 -20.44 16.24 -3.43
C MET A 1008 -21.44 17.15 -4.14
N LYS A 1009 -22.10 18.02 -3.38
CA LYS A 1009 -22.97 19.06 -3.93
C LYS A 1009 -22.14 20.30 -4.25
N TRP A 1010 -22.70 21.23 -5.03
CA TRP A 1010 -22.06 22.52 -5.27
C TRP A 1010 -21.82 23.24 -3.94
N ARG A 1011 -20.56 23.58 -3.70
CA ARG A 1011 -20.06 24.31 -2.54
C ARG A 1011 -19.34 25.59 -2.96
N VAL A 1012 -19.17 26.50 -2.02
CA VAL A 1012 -18.48 27.77 -2.16
C VAL A 1012 -17.10 27.68 -1.52
N LEU A 1013 -16.07 28.06 -2.27
CA LEU A 1013 -14.72 28.27 -1.76
C LEU A 1013 -14.64 29.69 -1.17
N PHE A 1014 -14.30 29.78 0.11
CA PHE A 1014 -14.23 31.02 0.87
C PHE A 1014 -12.80 31.57 0.91
N TYR A 1015 -12.57 32.75 0.33
CA TYR A 1015 -11.24 33.35 0.26
C TYR A 1015 -11.28 34.87 0.05
N ASP A 1016 -10.13 35.53 0.28
CA ASP A 1016 -9.88 36.94 -0.05
C ASP A 1016 -10.84 37.90 0.66
N VAL A 1017 -10.84 37.85 1.99
CA VAL A 1017 -11.73 38.61 2.86
C VAL A 1017 -11.03 39.74 3.61
N ASP A 1018 -9.88 40.21 3.11
CA ASP A 1018 -9.12 41.32 3.73
C ASP A 1018 -9.82 42.69 3.69
N LEU A 1019 -10.86 42.85 2.87
CA LEU A 1019 -11.72 44.05 2.85
C LEU A 1019 -12.90 44.01 3.84
N SER A 1020 -12.94 43.00 4.71
CA SER A 1020 -13.93 42.87 5.78
C SER A 1020 -13.71 43.89 6.91
N LEU A 1021 -14.80 44.22 7.62
CA LEU A 1021 -14.81 45.07 8.83
C LEU A 1021 -13.93 46.32 8.71
N ARG A 1022 -14.06 47.10 7.63
CA ARG A 1022 -13.44 48.42 7.54
C ARG A 1022 -14.35 49.47 8.20
N ASP A 1023 -13.75 50.53 8.75
CA ASP A 1023 -14.47 51.64 9.40
C ASP A 1023 -15.64 52.22 8.60
N ASN A 1024 -15.48 52.35 7.29
CA ASN A 1024 -16.50 52.93 6.42
C ASN A 1024 -17.51 51.91 5.90
N SER A 1025 -17.39 50.64 6.30
CA SER A 1025 -18.22 49.53 5.83
C SER A 1025 -18.88 48.72 6.93
N SER A 1026 -18.35 48.70 8.16
CA SER A 1026 -18.81 47.87 9.28
C SER A 1026 -20.27 48.12 9.71
N HIS A 1027 -20.87 49.23 9.26
CA HIS A 1027 -22.27 49.61 9.51
C HIS A 1027 -23.17 49.51 8.27
N LEU A 1028 -22.70 48.92 7.17
CA LEU A 1028 -23.50 48.79 5.94
C LEU A 1028 -24.51 47.64 6.08
N GLU A 1029 -25.73 47.85 5.56
CA GLU A 1029 -26.73 46.79 5.44
C GLU A 1029 -26.33 45.75 4.38
N MET A 1030 -25.61 44.73 4.81
CA MET A 1030 -25.04 43.69 3.94
C MET A 1030 -26.06 42.64 3.55
N ILE A 1031 -27.01 42.30 4.43
CA ILE A 1031 -28.06 41.31 4.14
C ILE A 1031 -28.90 41.76 2.95
N ASN A 1032 -29.40 43.00 2.98
CA ASN A 1032 -30.17 43.58 1.87
C ASN A 1032 -29.36 43.64 0.56
N ARG A 1033 -28.05 43.92 0.64
CA ARG A 1033 -27.17 43.95 -0.54
C ARG A 1033 -26.94 42.57 -1.12
N MET A 1034 -26.83 41.53 -0.29
CA MET A 1034 -26.63 40.16 -0.72
C MET A 1034 -27.84 39.60 -1.47
N PHE A 1035 -29.07 39.94 -1.03
CA PHE A 1035 -30.31 39.45 -1.64
C PHE A 1035 -30.94 40.40 -2.70
N GLY A 1036 -30.43 41.63 -2.89
CA GLY A 1036 -31.00 42.67 -3.75
C GLY A 1036 -30.82 42.53 -5.29
N LEU A 1037 -31.47 43.41 -6.07
CA LEU A 1037 -31.35 43.53 -7.55
C LEU A 1037 -30.19 44.41 -8.03
N SER A 1038 -29.56 45.17 -7.13
CA SER A 1038 -28.43 46.06 -7.40
C SER A 1038 -27.11 45.45 -6.92
N GLY A 1039 -26.98 44.11 -7.04
CA GLY A 1039 -26.01 43.26 -6.33
C GLY A 1039 -24.58 43.81 -6.17
N VAL A 1040 -23.89 43.32 -5.13
CA VAL A 1040 -22.50 43.68 -4.83
C VAL A 1040 -21.60 43.35 -6.03
N TYR A 1041 -21.13 44.40 -6.71
CA TYR A 1041 -20.13 44.42 -7.78
C TYR A 1041 -20.35 43.47 -8.99
N ILE A 1042 -19.67 43.80 -10.09
CA ILE A 1042 -19.94 43.28 -11.43
C ILE A 1042 -19.37 41.85 -11.53
N GLY A 1043 -20.23 40.83 -11.58
CA GLY A 1043 -19.82 39.43 -11.80
C GLY A 1043 -20.55 38.40 -10.94
N PHE A 1044 -21.19 38.83 -9.86
CA PHE A 1044 -22.01 37.98 -9.00
C PHE A 1044 -23.38 37.74 -9.63
N SER A 1045 -23.77 36.48 -9.79
CA SER A 1045 -25.11 36.08 -10.22
C SER A 1045 -25.98 35.79 -9.00
N PRO A 1046 -26.88 36.72 -8.57
CA PRO A 1046 -27.66 36.55 -7.34
C PRO A 1046 -28.81 35.54 -7.48
N HIS A 1047 -28.83 34.75 -8.56
CA HIS A 1047 -29.95 33.88 -8.91
C HIS A 1047 -30.15 32.76 -7.88
N ILE A 1048 -29.08 32.21 -7.34
CA ILE A 1048 -29.15 31.12 -6.34
C ILE A 1048 -29.68 31.68 -5.01
N GLN A 1049 -29.10 32.77 -4.50
CA GLN A 1049 -29.53 33.40 -3.24
C GLN A 1049 -31.00 33.82 -3.32
N LYS A 1050 -31.43 34.36 -4.47
CA LYS A 1050 -32.82 34.73 -4.72
C LYS A 1050 -33.76 33.54 -4.81
N ALA A 1051 -33.33 32.44 -5.42
CA ALA A 1051 -34.12 31.22 -5.47
C ALA A 1051 -34.32 30.68 -4.05
N LEU A 1052 -33.25 30.56 -3.26
CA LEU A 1052 -33.30 30.04 -1.90
C LEU A 1052 -34.21 30.88 -0.99
N ILE A 1053 -34.01 32.20 -0.96
CA ILE A 1053 -34.73 33.07 -0.01
C ILE A 1053 -36.24 33.22 -0.29
N GLN A 1054 -36.71 32.83 -1.49
CA GLN A 1054 -38.14 32.78 -1.81
C GLN A 1054 -38.87 31.65 -1.09
N ASN A 1055 -38.16 30.58 -0.72
CA ASN A 1055 -38.76 29.41 -0.09
C ASN A 1055 -38.89 29.63 1.43
N PRO A 1056 -40.08 29.44 2.02
CA PRO A 1056 -40.30 29.69 3.45
C PRO A 1056 -39.51 28.73 4.36
N GLN A 1057 -39.25 27.49 3.93
CA GLN A 1057 -38.44 26.55 4.71
C GLN A 1057 -36.97 27.00 4.76
N TYR A 1058 -36.40 27.42 3.64
CA TYR A 1058 -35.04 27.96 3.63
C TYR A 1058 -34.95 29.27 4.41
N LEU A 1059 -35.93 30.17 4.28
CA LEU A 1059 -35.93 31.42 5.05
C LEU A 1059 -35.88 31.14 6.56
N GLU A 1060 -36.71 30.21 7.05
CA GLU A 1060 -36.68 29.80 8.46
C GLU A 1060 -35.32 29.19 8.85
N TYR A 1061 -34.77 28.31 8.01
CA TYR A 1061 -33.43 27.72 8.22
C TYR A 1061 -32.33 28.78 8.29
N PHE A 1062 -32.30 29.71 7.34
CA PHE A 1062 -31.36 30.83 7.29
C PHE A 1062 -31.41 31.65 8.58
N LEU A 1063 -32.62 31.96 9.07
CA LEU A 1063 -32.80 32.75 10.28
C LEU A 1063 -32.35 32.01 11.53
N GLN A 1064 -32.70 30.74 11.68
CA GLN A 1064 -32.26 29.93 12.81
C GLN A 1064 -30.74 29.77 12.83
N ARG A 1065 -30.14 29.56 11.66
CA ARG A 1065 -28.70 29.42 11.53
C ARG A 1065 -27.96 30.72 11.80
N TYR A 1066 -28.45 31.85 11.29
CA TYR A 1066 -27.88 33.17 11.61
C TYR A 1066 -28.02 33.48 13.11
N ALA A 1067 -29.19 33.22 13.69
CA ALA A 1067 -29.41 33.39 15.13
C ALA A 1067 -28.42 32.56 15.96
N TYR A 1068 -28.17 31.31 15.59
CA TYR A 1068 -27.14 30.47 16.22
C TYR A 1068 -25.75 31.13 16.17
N TYR A 1069 -25.31 31.64 15.01
CA TYR A 1069 -24.03 32.35 14.93
C TYR A 1069 -24.00 33.59 15.82
N LEU A 1070 -25.10 34.32 15.94
CA LEU A 1070 -25.21 35.52 16.76
C LEU A 1070 -25.28 35.24 18.27
N THR A 1071 -25.77 34.07 18.68
CA THR A 1071 -25.94 33.74 20.11
C THR A 1071 -24.84 32.85 20.66
N GLU A 1072 -24.32 31.91 19.86
CA GLU A 1072 -23.41 30.87 20.33
C GLU A 1072 -21.97 31.04 19.82
N VAL A 1073 -21.77 31.59 18.62
CA VAL A 1073 -20.46 31.60 17.95
C VAL A 1073 -19.80 32.97 18.00
N PHE A 1074 -20.34 33.95 17.27
CA PHE A 1074 -19.78 35.30 17.13
C PHE A 1074 -20.20 36.22 18.28
N THR A 1075 -20.02 35.71 19.51
CA THR A 1075 -20.12 36.53 20.72
C THR A 1075 -18.96 37.52 20.77
N ASP A 1076 -19.17 38.67 21.43
CA ASP A 1076 -18.11 39.67 21.60
C ASP A 1076 -16.87 39.08 22.31
N GLU A 1077 -17.07 38.18 23.28
CA GLU A 1077 -15.97 37.50 23.99
C GLU A 1077 -15.15 36.60 23.06
N TYR A 1078 -15.82 35.79 22.23
CA TYR A 1078 -15.15 34.95 21.23
C TYR A 1078 -14.35 35.81 20.24
N LEU A 1079 -14.97 36.86 19.70
CA LEU A 1079 -14.34 37.73 18.72
C LEU A 1079 -13.14 38.48 19.30
N GLU A 1080 -13.27 39.04 20.51
CA GLU A 1080 -12.18 39.73 21.19
C GLU A 1080 -11.00 38.79 21.45
N SER A 1081 -11.26 37.61 22.02
CA SER A 1081 -10.23 36.64 22.37
C SER A 1081 -9.47 36.14 21.13
N GLY A 1082 -10.19 35.84 20.05
CA GLY A 1082 -9.61 35.36 18.79
C GLY A 1082 -8.73 36.42 18.11
N ILE A 1083 -9.20 37.68 18.06
CA ILE A 1083 -8.45 38.81 17.48
C ILE A 1083 -7.19 39.08 18.33
N ASP A 1084 -7.31 39.12 19.65
CA ASP A 1084 -6.17 39.39 20.53
C ASP A 1084 -5.11 38.28 20.45
N LYS A 1085 -5.51 37.01 20.36
CA LYS A 1085 -4.57 35.88 20.19
C LYS A 1085 -3.71 36.04 18.93
N ILE A 1086 -4.31 36.43 17.80
CA ILE A 1086 -3.55 36.64 16.55
C ILE A 1086 -2.68 37.90 16.65
N ALA A 1087 -3.21 38.99 17.21
CA ALA A 1087 -2.45 40.22 17.40
C ALA A 1087 -1.21 39.99 18.27
N ASP A 1088 -1.34 39.26 19.37
CA ASP A 1088 -0.24 38.91 20.27
C ASP A 1088 0.83 38.07 19.58
N THR A 1089 0.42 37.09 18.75
CA THR A 1089 1.34 36.25 17.96
C THR A 1089 2.18 37.09 16.99
N MET A 1090 1.58 38.10 16.35
CA MET A 1090 2.27 38.93 15.34
C MET A 1090 2.98 40.14 15.92
N LYS A 1091 2.77 40.45 17.20
CA LYS A 1091 3.12 41.74 17.83
C LYS A 1091 4.60 42.11 17.70
N ASN A 1092 5.49 41.18 18.01
CA ASN A 1092 6.93 41.43 17.99
C ASN A 1092 7.43 41.55 16.54
N GLU A 1093 6.90 40.71 15.65
CA GLU A 1093 7.23 40.76 14.23
C GLU A 1093 6.77 42.06 13.57
N MET A 1094 5.63 42.61 13.98
CA MET A 1094 5.09 43.86 13.43
C MET A 1094 5.99 45.08 13.69
N VAL A 1095 6.85 45.02 14.70
CA VAL A 1095 7.90 46.02 14.91
C VAL A 1095 8.88 46.00 13.73
N TYR A 1096 9.34 44.82 13.29
CA TYR A 1096 10.25 44.69 12.16
C TYR A 1096 9.58 44.95 10.82
N GLN A 1097 8.34 44.47 10.64
CA GLN A 1097 7.51 44.72 9.46
C GLN A 1097 7.37 46.22 9.18
N THR A 1098 7.00 47.03 10.19
CA THR A 1098 6.78 48.47 10.03
C THR A 1098 8.10 49.26 9.83
N GLN A 1099 9.22 48.75 10.37
CA GLN A 1099 10.54 49.32 10.10
C GLN A 1099 10.98 49.10 8.64
N ARG A 1100 10.73 47.91 8.08
CA ARG A 1100 11.10 47.55 6.71
C ARG A 1100 10.17 48.18 5.67
N TRP A 1101 8.86 48.15 5.93
CA TRP A 1101 7.82 48.59 5.01
C TRP A 1101 7.08 49.83 5.53
N LYS A 1102 7.82 50.91 5.77
CA LYS A 1102 7.31 52.19 6.30
C LYS A 1102 6.13 52.78 5.52
N VAL A 1103 5.98 52.41 4.25
CA VAL A 1103 4.86 52.82 3.40
C VAL A 1103 3.50 52.36 3.97
N TYR A 1104 3.49 51.29 4.76
CA TYR A 1104 2.30 50.74 5.41
C TYR A 1104 2.09 51.22 6.85
N GLY A 1105 2.87 52.20 7.33
CA GLY A 1105 2.67 52.87 8.62
C GLY A 1105 3.66 52.47 9.71
N SER A 1106 3.49 53.09 10.88
CA SER A 1106 4.27 52.80 12.08
C SER A 1106 3.63 51.69 12.93
N TYR A 1107 4.39 51.17 13.88
CA TYR A 1107 3.89 50.21 14.87
C TYR A 1107 2.71 50.76 15.70
N ASP A 1108 2.74 52.03 16.10
CA ASP A 1108 1.63 52.66 16.83
C ASP A 1108 0.35 52.71 15.96
N GLN A 1109 0.49 52.96 14.66
CA GLN A 1109 -0.64 52.93 13.72
C GLN A 1109 -1.15 51.50 13.50
N TRP A 1110 -0.29 50.49 13.61
CA TRP A 1110 -0.72 49.10 13.61
C TRP A 1110 -1.57 48.78 14.85
N LEU A 1111 -1.14 49.16 16.05
CA LEU A 1111 -1.92 49.01 17.28
C LEU A 1111 -3.30 49.70 17.18
N GLU A 1112 -3.33 50.93 16.66
CA GLU A 1112 -4.59 51.64 16.39
C GLU A 1112 -5.47 50.88 15.38
N SER A 1113 -4.88 50.31 14.34
CA SER A 1113 -5.63 49.55 13.33
C SER A 1113 -6.17 48.21 13.86
N VAL A 1114 -5.43 47.54 14.75
CA VAL A 1114 -5.91 46.33 15.46
C VAL A 1114 -7.10 46.68 16.34
N GLU A 1115 -6.99 47.77 17.10
CA GLU A 1115 -8.08 48.23 17.97
C GLU A 1115 -9.31 48.65 17.16
N ILE A 1116 -9.11 49.30 16.01
CA ILE A 1116 -10.19 49.59 15.06
C ILE A 1116 -10.84 48.30 14.53
N PHE A 1117 -10.04 47.31 14.15
CA PHE A 1117 -10.56 46.04 13.65
C PHE A 1117 -11.40 45.33 14.73
N LYS A 1118 -10.89 45.30 15.96
CA LYS A 1118 -11.60 44.77 17.14
C LYS A 1118 -12.90 45.52 17.37
N ASN A 1119 -12.88 46.85 17.49
CA ASN A 1119 -14.09 47.64 17.73
C ASN A 1119 -15.14 47.53 16.61
N ASN A 1120 -14.73 47.27 15.37
CA ASN A 1120 -15.65 47.00 14.27
C ASN A 1120 -16.25 45.58 14.31
N ALA A 1121 -15.56 44.62 14.92
CA ALA A 1121 -16.06 43.27 15.15
C ALA A 1121 -17.01 43.24 16.35
N LEU A 1122 -16.63 43.90 17.45
CA LEU A 1122 -17.44 44.00 18.66
C LEU A 1122 -18.71 44.82 18.39
N GLY A 1123 -19.85 44.33 18.86
CA GLY A 1123 -21.15 44.96 18.60
C GLY A 1123 -21.67 44.78 17.17
N ARG A 1124 -20.94 44.08 16.29
CA ARG A 1124 -21.43 43.73 14.94
C ARG A 1124 -22.70 42.87 15.01
N GLY A 1125 -22.82 42.03 16.04
CA GLY A 1125 -24.02 41.24 16.29
C GLY A 1125 -25.29 42.08 16.42
N GLU A 1126 -25.25 43.19 17.18
CA GLU A 1126 -26.40 44.09 17.34
C GLU A 1126 -26.80 44.74 16.02
N ILE A 1127 -25.82 45.22 15.24
CA ILE A 1127 -26.06 45.83 13.93
C ILE A 1127 -26.75 44.83 13.00
N VAL A 1128 -26.22 43.61 12.93
CA VAL A 1128 -26.75 42.55 12.07
C VAL A 1128 -28.13 42.08 12.53
N ALA A 1129 -28.40 42.03 13.84
CA ALA A 1129 -29.74 41.75 14.34
C ALA A 1129 -30.76 42.83 13.91
N GLY A 1130 -30.35 44.10 13.91
CA GLY A 1130 -31.13 45.19 13.33
C GLY A 1130 -31.34 45.05 11.82
N GLU A 1131 -30.32 44.63 11.07
CA GLU A 1131 -30.43 44.33 9.64
C GLU A 1131 -31.44 43.19 9.38
N LEU A 1132 -31.41 42.11 10.17
CA LEU A 1132 -32.36 40.99 10.09
C LEU A 1132 -33.79 41.45 10.39
N GLN A 1133 -33.99 42.27 11.43
CA GLN A 1133 -35.30 42.85 11.74
C GLN A 1133 -35.86 43.64 10.55
N ASN A 1134 -35.04 44.50 9.95
CA ASN A 1134 -35.42 45.30 8.78
C ASN A 1134 -35.71 44.42 7.56
N PHE A 1135 -34.88 43.41 7.32
CA PHE A 1135 -35.03 42.48 6.20
C PHE A 1135 -36.34 41.68 6.27
N LEU A 1136 -36.72 41.25 7.47
CA LEU A 1136 -37.95 40.48 7.72
C LEU A 1136 -39.20 41.35 7.87
N ASN A 1137 -39.03 42.66 8.10
CA ASN A 1137 -40.09 43.53 8.60
C ASN A 1137 -40.75 42.91 9.87
N ALA A 1138 -39.92 42.39 10.77
CA ALA A 1138 -40.32 41.69 12.00
C ALA A 1138 -40.53 42.67 13.17
N ASP A 1139 -41.42 42.32 14.09
CA ASP A 1139 -41.57 43.05 15.35
C ASP A 1139 -40.53 42.61 16.39
N ASP A 1140 -40.43 43.38 17.48
CA ASP A 1140 -39.47 43.15 18.55
C ASP A 1140 -39.64 41.81 19.25
N ASP A 1141 -40.88 41.29 19.31
CA ASP A 1141 -41.16 40.01 19.96
C ASP A 1141 -40.65 38.85 19.11
N LYS A 1142 -40.82 38.92 17.78
CA LYS A 1142 -40.25 37.94 16.85
C LYS A 1142 -38.72 37.95 16.88
N MET A 1143 -38.10 39.13 16.98
CA MET A 1143 -36.65 39.23 17.09
C MET A 1143 -36.11 38.64 18.39
N LYS A 1144 -36.80 38.84 19.53
CA LYS A 1144 -36.42 38.23 20.81
C LYS A 1144 -36.62 36.71 20.86
N GLU A 1145 -37.59 36.19 20.12
CA GLU A 1145 -37.76 34.74 19.95
C GLU A 1145 -36.55 34.13 19.23
N LEU A 1146 -36.07 34.78 18.17
CA LEU A 1146 -34.92 34.31 17.40
C LEU A 1146 -33.58 34.56 18.12
N ILE A 1147 -33.42 35.75 18.69
CA ILE A 1147 -32.17 36.24 19.29
C ILE A 1147 -32.48 36.74 20.71
N PRO A 1148 -32.33 35.89 21.75
CA PRO A 1148 -32.81 36.21 23.10
C PRO A 1148 -32.22 37.48 23.73
N TRP A 1149 -31.00 37.87 23.34
CA TRP A 1149 -30.34 39.08 23.85
C TRP A 1149 -30.77 40.37 23.14
N TYR A 1150 -31.53 40.30 22.04
CA TYR A 1150 -31.91 41.47 21.23
C TYR A 1150 -32.72 42.53 22.01
N GLN A 1151 -32.31 43.80 21.89
CA GLN A 1151 -32.99 44.97 22.48
C GLN A 1151 -33.46 45.96 21.39
N PRO A 1152 -34.73 46.40 21.38
CA PRO A 1152 -35.23 47.34 20.38
C PRO A 1152 -34.63 48.75 20.51
N GLY A 1153 -34.10 49.28 19.41
CA GLY A 1153 -33.78 50.71 19.26
C GLY A 1153 -32.43 51.19 19.82
N GLN A 1154 -31.39 50.36 19.81
CA GLN A 1154 -30.00 50.78 20.03
C GLN A 1154 -29.22 50.98 18.73
#